data_AF-A0A944PVQ7-F1
#
_entry.id   AF-A0A944PVQ7-F1
#
_cell.length_a   1.000
_cell.length_b   1.000
_cell.length_c   1.000
_cell.angle_alpha   90.00
_cell.angle_beta   90.00
_cell.angle_gamma   90.00
#
_symmetry.space_group_name_H-M   'P 1'
#
loop_
_entity.id
_entity.type
_entity.pdbx_description
1 polymer ?
#
loop_
_entity_poly.entity_id
_entity_poly.type
_entity_poly.pdbx_seq_one_letter_code
_entity_poly.pdbx_strand_id
1 'polypeptide(L)'
;MDYDGWNRTLAEHFFAIREAATPVYLSVDDALLADLMTSRTKVAAALPAAADDFRAAIRSVVFGRGPFDGIASRARQWRRNGAVGTPPFIAVLAATVLAASRMNRSEGTVLGRFSYYGPLRELLGLYEGSGIPDGYDVIVPTLWDHLKWWLTEHERGRRGLPSAIPHPTQVNIGWSLSQAVLIGSDRVQVGLFLAAIGAQPGDSVPEAELLARFQEWVRLNRPSPRIQRALASTELRPILASILQQELTHYDGLPRDAAGLPCVPLSLTTDAGGFPYGIAARIPSHLCLESLSLNGDVIRVPSGAEWLPLTPPDQKLTPGSPLELAADAATLILPARDLYVLQANDLVGKWTSVNTAEIGVPHRVLVKNSCAAQAETVMLACGSDAVRRPRRVQVPSGWTLFSGYTPTRSATVAGVVGPLAPLHQQLARLSGGFRIDGGRQTFLLGYAPDLVLPATPDDHPRTVTINGEPLPPVSPAATDTITIRLADRVYSAGEHQIEVGNRKLTFTLVERYRESVALPLLALPPRSDKLATIPSRIQNTASPSARAPWLPPGHLSGSVFGSYQRDPLPSMSLLRLSGSIYALGANRLAAQLIPEAPAWIATMDHVPHAIDIDPLLDALPFQALWLLQVTSSRNARVRRAPVVQTGTYGAPSGSWKFLSQADWRRLTSGNITIATVACAQDWTDYTSGK
;
A
#
# COMPACT_ATOMS: atom_id res chain seq x y z
N MET A 1 20.30 17.13 31.20
CA MET A 1 20.14 18.15 30.14
C MET A 1 19.47 19.36 30.76
N ASP A 2 19.78 20.57 30.30
CA ASP A 2 19.08 21.78 30.77
C ASP A 2 17.70 21.93 30.10
N TYR A 3 16.93 22.93 30.52
CA TYR A 3 15.58 23.17 30.02
C TYR A 3 15.52 23.39 28.50
N ASP A 4 16.45 24.17 27.95
CA ASP A 4 16.49 24.47 26.52
C ASP A 4 16.95 23.26 25.69
N GLY A 5 17.84 22.42 26.24
CA GLY A 5 18.22 21.14 25.65
C GLY A 5 17.05 20.16 25.56
N TRP A 6 16.18 20.12 26.58
CA TRP A 6 14.94 19.35 26.54
C TRP A 6 13.93 19.91 25.53
N ASN A 7 13.71 21.23 25.48
CA ASN A 7 12.87 21.85 24.44
C ASN A 7 13.33 21.44 23.04
N ARG A 8 14.63 21.52 22.77
CA ARG A 8 15.21 21.19 21.47
C ARG A 8 15.05 19.71 21.14
N THR A 9 15.39 18.82 22.08
CA THR A 9 15.32 17.37 21.87
C THR A 9 13.89 16.90 21.64
N LEU A 10 12.92 17.40 22.40
CA LEU A 10 11.51 17.09 22.18
C LEU A 10 11.01 17.65 20.85
N ALA A 11 11.40 18.88 20.49
CA ALA A 11 10.98 19.47 19.23
C ALA A 11 11.59 18.77 18.00
N GLU A 12 12.86 18.36 18.05
CA GLU A 12 13.50 17.57 17.00
C GLU A 12 12.89 16.18 16.87
N HIS A 13 12.42 15.60 17.98
CA HIS A 13 11.77 14.29 17.97
C HIS A 13 10.37 14.35 17.35
N PHE A 14 9.48 15.19 17.91
CA PHE A 14 8.06 15.23 17.55
C PHE A 14 7.70 16.15 16.38
N PHE A 15 8.50 17.18 16.11
CA PHE A 15 8.21 18.21 15.10
C PHE A 15 9.31 18.24 14.03
N ALA A 16 9.75 17.05 13.61
CA ALA A 16 10.74 16.87 12.56
C ALA A 16 10.15 17.17 11.17
N ILE A 17 11.01 17.46 10.19
CA ILE A 17 10.57 17.74 8.80
C ILE A 17 9.88 16.52 8.17
N ARG A 18 10.26 15.30 8.58
CA ARG A 18 9.62 14.06 8.11
C ARG A 18 8.15 13.96 8.50
N GLU A 19 7.70 14.73 9.50
CA GLU A 19 6.30 14.79 9.93
C GLU A 19 5.48 15.79 9.08
N ALA A 20 6.00 16.26 7.95
CA ALA A 20 5.29 17.24 7.13
C ALA A 20 3.89 16.73 6.74
N ALA A 21 2.88 17.58 6.95
CA ALA A 21 1.47 17.29 6.67
C ALA A 21 0.85 16.10 7.44
N THR A 22 1.51 15.57 8.47
CA THR A 22 0.94 14.51 9.34
C THR A 22 0.57 15.07 10.71
N PRO A 23 -0.49 14.55 11.38
CA PRO A 23 -0.77 14.90 12.77
C PRO A 23 0.39 14.51 13.69
N VAL A 24 0.91 15.49 14.44
CA VAL A 24 2.02 15.28 15.37
C VAL A 24 1.51 15.25 16.80
N TYR A 25 1.83 14.19 17.54
CA TYR A 25 1.37 13.98 18.90
C TYR A 25 2.52 14.10 19.88
N LEU A 26 2.45 15.05 20.83
CA LEU A 26 3.42 15.22 21.91
C LEU A 26 3.26 14.13 22.98
N SER A 27 3.26 12.86 22.58
CA SER A 27 2.96 11.72 23.43
C SER A 27 4.16 11.32 24.29
N VAL A 28 4.36 12.06 25.39
CA VAL A 28 5.51 11.87 26.28
C VAL A 28 5.16 10.93 27.42
N ASP A 29 6.02 9.93 27.62
CA ASP A 29 6.00 9.06 28.78
C ASP A 29 7.42 8.77 29.31
N ASP A 30 7.53 8.09 30.46
CA ASP A 30 8.84 7.86 31.10
C ASP A 30 9.79 7.03 30.22
N ALA A 31 9.27 6.13 29.37
CA ALA A 31 10.08 5.31 28.48
C ALA A 31 10.70 6.16 27.37
N LEU A 32 9.89 7.00 26.74
CA LEU A 32 10.38 7.93 25.73
C LEU A 32 11.44 8.88 26.28
N LEU A 33 11.26 9.41 27.50
CA LEU A 33 12.28 10.29 28.09
C LEU A 33 13.63 9.59 28.27
N ALA A 34 13.62 8.31 28.66
CA ALA A 34 14.83 7.51 28.79
C ALA A 34 15.49 7.23 27.43
N ASP A 35 14.69 6.96 26.39
CA ASP A 35 15.19 6.75 25.03
C ASP A 35 15.81 8.03 24.47
N LEU A 36 15.14 9.18 24.64
CA LEU A 36 15.64 10.49 24.22
C LEU A 36 16.93 10.85 24.95
N MET A 37 17.00 10.62 26.26
CA MET A 37 18.22 10.85 27.02
C MET A 37 19.36 9.94 26.54
N THR A 38 19.10 8.65 26.36
CA THR A 38 20.09 7.67 25.90
C THR A 38 20.62 8.03 24.51
N SER A 39 19.74 8.43 23.58
CA SER A 39 20.14 8.84 22.23
C SER A 39 21.05 10.07 22.22
N ARG A 40 20.86 11.00 23.18
CA ARG A 40 21.64 12.23 23.30
C ARG A 40 22.97 12.04 24.02
N THR A 41 22.98 11.33 25.13
CA THR A 41 24.17 11.13 25.95
C THR A 41 25.04 9.99 25.44
N LYS A 42 24.49 9.09 24.60
CA LYS A 42 25.08 7.80 24.20
C LYS A 42 25.36 6.89 25.40
N VAL A 43 24.74 7.16 26.55
CA VAL A 43 24.83 6.35 27.77
C VAL A 43 23.42 5.85 28.08
N ALA A 44 23.27 4.54 28.25
CA ALA A 44 22.01 3.93 28.65
C ALA A 44 21.53 4.57 29.96
N ALA A 45 20.42 5.32 29.89
CA ALA A 45 19.82 5.95 31.05
C ALA A 45 18.74 5.02 31.62
N ALA A 46 18.78 4.78 32.93
CA ALA A 46 17.66 4.15 33.62
C ALA A 46 16.43 5.08 33.62
N LEU A 47 15.22 4.53 33.56
CA LEU A 47 13.96 5.29 33.57
C LEU A 47 13.90 6.40 34.65
N PRO A 48 14.25 6.13 35.93
CA PRO A 48 14.17 7.17 36.96
C PRO A 48 15.13 8.33 36.71
N ALA A 49 16.34 8.04 36.22
CA ALA A 49 17.36 9.06 35.97
C ALA A 49 16.92 10.06 34.90
N ALA A 50 16.27 9.58 33.83
CA ALA A 50 15.77 10.45 32.77
C ALA A 50 14.59 11.32 33.22
N ALA A 51 13.65 10.73 33.96
CA ALA A 51 12.52 11.46 34.52
C ALA A 51 12.97 12.51 35.55
N ASP A 52 13.99 12.22 36.36
CA ASP A 52 14.51 13.15 37.37
C ASP A 52 15.33 14.29 36.74
N ASP A 53 16.11 14.02 35.70
CA ASP A 53 16.78 15.07 34.92
C ASP A 53 15.78 15.99 34.22
N PHE A 54 14.74 15.43 33.60
CA PHE A 54 13.65 16.21 33.00
C PHE A 54 12.95 17.09 34.06
N ARG A 55 12.62 16.50 35.21
CA ARG A 55 12.02 17.20 36.35
C ARG A 55 12.93 18.33 36.86
N ALA A 56 14.23 18.09 37.01
CA ALA A 56 15.19 19.10 37.44
C ALA A 56 15.24 20.28 36.44
N ALA A 57 15.23 19.97 35.13
CA ALA A 57 15.20 20.97 34.09
C ALA A 57 13.92 21.83 34.13
N ILE A 58 12.74 21.23 34.32
CA ILE A 58 11.48 21.98 34.45
C ILE A 58 11.49 22.90 35.68
N ARG A 59 11.96 22.39 36.83
CA ARG A 59 12.04 23.16 38.09
C ARG A 59 12.99 24.35 38.01
N SER A 60 13.97 24.33 37.11
CA SER A 60 14.88 25.47 36.90
C SER A 60 14.18 26.72 36.34
N VAL A 61 13.00 26.56 35.72
CA VAL A 61 12.24 27.66 35.10
C VAL A 61 10.84 27.85 35.70
N VAL A 62 10.41 26.96 36.59
CA VAL A 62 9.12 27.00 37.28
C VAL A 62 9.37 27.29 38.76
N PHE A 63 9.08 28.52 39.20
CA PHE A 63 9.28 28.94 40.59
C PHE A 63 8.36 30.11 40.98
N GLY A 64 8.19 30.32 42.29
CA GLY A 64 7.42 31.43 42.85
C GLY A 64 5.90 31.25 42.79
N ARG A 65 5.16 32.34 43.02
CA ARG A 65 3.69 32.37 43.02
C ARG A 65 3.07 32.34 41.61
N GLY A 66 3.86 32.64 40.58
CA GLY A 66 3.46 32.59 39.17
C GLY A 66 4.29 31.56 38.40
N PRO A 67 4.05 30.25 38.62
CA PRO A 67 4.95 29.18 38.15
C PRO A 67 5.19 29.18 36.64
N PHE A 68 4.28 29.76 35.84
CA PHE A 68 4.40 29.79 34.38
C PHE A 68 4.68 31.18 33.78
N ASP A 69 4.78 32.25 34.58
CA ASP A 69 4.89 33.62 34.07
C ASP A 69 6.17 33.83 33.24
N GLY A 70 7.29 33.27 33.71
CA GLY A 70 8.56 33.30 33.00
C GLY A 70 8.47 32.61 31.63
N ILE A 71 7.85 31.43 31.58
CA ILE A 71 7.64 30.66 30.36
C ILE A 71 6.71 31.41 29.40
N ALA A 72 5.60 31.98 29.91
CA ALA A 72 4.68 32.78 29.11
C ALA A 72 5.35 34.03 28.52
N SER A 73 6.24 34.69 29.28
CA SER A 73 7.04 35.81 28.81
C SER A 73 8.00 35.37 27.69
N ARG A 74 8.74 34.27 27.88
CA ARG A 74 9.63 33.69 26.86
C ARG A 74 8.88 33.31 25.59
N ALA A 75 7.71 32.67 25.71
CA ALA A 75 6.88 32.27 24.57
C ALA A 75 6.38 33.48 23.78
N ARG A 76 5.91 34.53 24.45
CA ARG A 76 5.50 35.78 23.80
C ARG A 76 6.67 36.50 23.13
N GLN A 77 7.84 36.54 23.76
CA GLN A 77 9.04 37.13 23.18
C GLN A 77 9.50 36.35 21.94
N TRP A 78 9.59 35.02 22.03
CA TRP A 78 9.91 34.16 20.90
C TRP A 78 8.95 34.37 19.72
N ARG A 79 7.64 34.40 19.97
CA ARG A 79 6.63 34.67 18.93
C ARG A 79 6.79 36.05 18.30
N ARG A 80 7.01 37.10 19.11
CA ARG A 80 7.26 38.47 18.61
C ARG A 80 8.54 38.60 17.80
N ASN A 81 9.55 37.80 18.13
CA ASN A 81 10.83 37.76 17.41
C ASN A 81 10.77 36.87 16.15
N GLY A 82 9.57 36.62 15.61
CA GLY A 82 9.39 35.84 14.38
C GLY A 82 9.56 34.33 14.56
N ALA A 83 9.39 33.81 15.79
CA ALA A 83 9.45 32.38 16.08
C ALA A 83 10.77 31.70 15.68
N VAL A 84 11.88 32.46 15.70
CA VAL A 84 13.21 31.93 15.38
C VAL A 84 13.67 30.91 16.43
N GLY A 85 14.11 29.74 15.96
CA GLY A 85 14.61 28.66 16.82
C GLY A 85 13.51 27.80 17.44
N THR A 86 13.86 27.05 18.48
CA THR A 86 12.95 26.11 19.16
C THR A 86 11.93 26.85 20.03
N PRO A 87 10.63 26.48 20.01
CA PRO A 87 9.65 27.06 20.92
C PRO A 87 10.04 26.84 22.40
N PRO A 88 10.13 27.89 23.23
CA PRO A 88 10.72 27.82 24.57
C PRO A 88 9.75 27.28 25.64
N PHE A 89 8.79 26.46 25.24
CA PHE A 89 7.70 25.95 26.09
C PHE A 89 7.33 24.49 25.81
N ILE A 90 7.99 23.82 24.87
CA ILE A 90 7.69 22.42 24.50
C ILE A 90 7.86 21.48 25.70
N ALA A 91 8.92 21.67 26.49
CA ALA A 91 9.20 20.86 27.67
C ALA A 91 8.10 21.03 28.75
N VAL A 92 7.50 22.21 28.88
CA VAL A 92 6.39 22.44 29.81
C VAL A 92 5.14 21.71 29.33
N LEU A 93 4.80 21.83 28.04
CA LEU A 93 3.70 21.05 27.45
C LEU A 93 3.96 19.53 27.58
N ALA A 94 5.19 19.07 27.37
CA ALA A 94 5.56 17.68 27.58
C ALA A 94 5.37 17.23 29.03
N ALA A 95 5.66 18.09 30.02
CA ALA A 95 5.37 17.80 31.42
C ALA A 95 3.86 17.69 31.69
N THR A 96 3.03 18.51 31.04
CA THR A 96 1.57 18.39 31.17
C THR A 96 1.04 17.09 30.55
N VAL A 97 1.62 16.62 29.44
CA VAL A 97 1.28 15.31 28.85
C VAL A 97 1.82 14.15 29.69
N LEU A 98 3.04 14.24 30.23
CA LEU A 98 3.61 13.21 31.10
C LEU A 98 2.76 13.00 32.35
N ALA A 99 2.26 14.08 32.95
CA ALA A 99 1.32 14.00 34.07
C ALA A 99 0.02 13.25 33.68
N ALA A 100 -0.52 13.51 32.49
CA ALA A 100 -1.69 12.80 31.96
C ALA A 100 -1.39 11.31 31.71
N SER A 101 -0.22 10.99 31.17
CA SER A 101 0.23 9.62 30.93
C SER A 101 0.34 8.83 32.25
N ARG A 102 0.90 9.45 33.30
CA ARG A 102 0.99 8.86 34.65
C ARG A 102 -0.38 8.67 35.31
N MET A 103 -1.28 9.64 35.18
CA MET A 103 -2.67 9.51 35.62
C MET A 103 -3.34 8.27 35.00
N ASN A 104 -3.06 8.02 33.72
CA ASN A 104 -3.63 6.90 32.99
C ASN A 104 -3.05 5.53 33.40
N ARG A 105 -1.92 5.46 34.14
CA ARG A 105 -1.29 4.19 34.58
C ARG A 105 -1.77 3.69 35.95
N SER A 106 -2.24 4.57 36.84
CA SER A 106 -2.60 4.20 38.20
C SER A 106 -3.88 3.37 38.26
N GLU A 107 -3.74 2.04 38.38
CA GLU A 107 -4.87 1.13 38.57
C GLU A 107 -5.57 1.38 39.91
N GLY A 108 -6.91 1.40 39.92
CA GLY A 108 -7.71 1.49 41.13
C GLY A 108 -7.85 2.88 41.76
N THR A 109 -7.22 3.92 41.21
CA THR A 109 -7.51 5.29 41.65
C THR A 109 -8.76 5.77 40.92
N VAL A 110 -9.81 6.14 41.67
CA VAL A 110 -10.99 6.81 41.10
C VAL A 110 -10.47 7.99 40.25
N LEU A 111 -10.81 8.00 38.96
CA LEU A 111 -10.49 9.08 38.02
C LEU A 111 -11.19 10.37 38.47
N GLY A 112 -10.67 11.01 39.52
CA GLY A 112 -11.11 12.30 40.00
C GLY A 112 -10.22 13.39 39.44
N ARG A 113 -10.75 14.61 39.30
CA ARG A 113 -10.02 15.81 38.84
C ARG A 113 -8.67 16.05 39.54
N PHE A 114 -8.48 15.50 40.74
CA PHE A 114 -7.26 15.59 41.54
C PHE A 114 -6.16 14.59 41.14
N SER A 115 -6.46 13.54 40.36
CA SER A 115 -5.48 12.52 39.95
C SER A 115 -4.47 13.05 38.91
N TYR A 116 -4.83 14.07 38.13
CA TYR A 116 -3.95 14.71 37.16
C TYR A 116 -2.98 15.71 37.79
N TYR A 117 -3.50 16.60 38.64
CA TYR A 117 -2.70 17.71 39.16
C TYR A 117 -1.65 17.26 40.19
N GLY A 118 -1.86 16.15 40.90
CA GLY A 118 -0.84 15.58 41.79
C GLY A 118 0.49 15.29 41.06
N PRO A 119 0.50 14.40 40.05
CA PRO A 119 1.68 14.13 39.22
C PRO A 119 2.25 15.38 38.56
N LEU A 120 1.40 16.30 38.07
CA LEU A 120 1.87 17.54 37.47
C LEU A 120 2.63 18.41 38.49
N ARG A 121 2.06 18.63 39.68
CA ARG A 121 2.69 19.42 40.74
C ARG A 121 4.00 18.80 41.20
N GLU A 122 4.07 17.47 41.27
CA GLU A 122 5.30 16.76 41.55
C GLU A 122 6.38 17.04 40.49
N LEU A 123 6.04 16.99 39.20
CA LEU A 123 6.95 17.34 38.11
C LEU A 123 7.42 18.80 38.21
N LEU A 124 6.51 19.72 38.51
CA LEU A 124 6.78 21.15 38.67
C LEU A 124 7.50 21.50 39.98
N GLY A 125 7.58 20.60 40.96
CA GLY A 125 8.15 20.88 42.29
C GLY A 125 7.25 21.73 43.19
N LEU A 126 5.94 21.75 42.92
CA LEU A 126 4.95 22.57 43.64
C LEU A 126 4.27 21.76 44.75
N TYR A 127 5.01 21.49 45.83
CA TYR A 127 4.54 20.61 46.91
C TYR A 127 3.42 21.20 47.79
N GLU A 128 3.22 22.53 47.76
CA GLU A 128 2.20 23.19 48.59
C GLU A 128 0.83 23.26 47.91
N GLY A 129 -0.11 22.39 48.30
CA GLY A 129 -1.51 22.41 47.83
C GLY A 129 -1.88 21.19 46.97
N SER A 130 -3.19 21.02 46.75
CA SER A 130 -3.76 19.81 46.12
C SER A 130 -4.55 20.08 44.82
N GLY A 131 -4.54 21.31 44.32
CA GLY A 131 -5.34 21.75 43.18
C GLY A 131 -4.54 22.13 41.93
N ILE A 132 -5.24 22.76 40.99
CA ILE A 132 -4.66 23.37 39.79
C ILE A 132 -3.53 24.33 40.18
N PRO A 133 -2.32 24.23 39.57
CA PRO A 133 -1.26 25.21 39.80
C PRO A 133 -1.68 26.61 39.36
N ASP A 134 -1.25 27.64 40.10
CA ASP A 134 -1.61 29.03 39.80
C ASP A 134 -1.24 29.41 38.35
N GLY A 135 -2.19 30.00 37.62
CA GLY A 135 -2.04 30.42 36.23
C GLY A 135 -2.08 29.30 35.18
N TYR A 136 -2.22 28.02 35.57
CA TYR A 136 -2.25 26.89 34.63
C TYR A 136 -3.43 27.00 33.64
N ASP A 137 -4.62 27.34 34.12
CA ASP A 137 -5.87 27.45 33.35
C ASP A 137 -5.84 28.53 32.25
N VAL A 138 -4.97 29.52 32.38
CA VAL A 138 -4.78 30.57 31.39
C VAL A 138 -3.56 30.31 30.52
N ILE A 139 -2.42 30.02 31.16
CA ILE A 139 -1.13 30.00 30.48
C ILE A 139 -0.96 28.72 29.65
N VAL A 140 -1.30 27.54 30.18
CA VAL A 140 -1.07 26.28 29.45
C VAL A 140 -1.92 26.19 28.17
N PRO A 141 -3.23 26.53 28.17
CA PRO A 141 -3.99 26.62 26.92
C PRO A 141 -3.38 27.61 25.91
N THR A 142 -2.90 28.77 26.38
CA THR A 142 -2.21 29.74 25.52
C THR A 142 -0.93 29.16 24.89
N LEU A 143 -0.19 28.32 25.62
CA LEU A 143 0.99 27.64 25.08
C LEU A 143 0.61 26.59 24.01
N TRP A 144 -0.51 25.88 24.18
CA TRP A 144 -1.04 24.99 23.13
C TRP A 144 -1.47 25.78 21.89
N ASP A 145 -2.09 26.95 22.05
CA ASP A 145 -2.43 27.83 20.93
C ASP A 145 -1.18 28.38 20.22
N HIS A 146 -0.13 28.70 20.97
CA HIS A 146 1.16 29.06 20.39
C HIS A 146 1.78 27.90 19.61
N LEU A 147 1.69 26.66 20.10
CA LEU A 147 2.14 25.48 19.37
C LEU A 147 1.35 25.30 18.08
N LYS A 148 0.02 25.40 18.16
CA LYS A 148 -0.88 25.31 17.00
C LYS A 148 -0.52 26.35 15.95
N TRP A 149 -0.42 27.62 16.35
CA TRP A 149 -0.03 28.73 15.46
C TRP A 149 1.34 28.49 14.81
N TRP A 150 2.32 27.97 15.58
CA TRP A 150 3.64 27.68 15.04
C TRP A 150 3.61 26.61 13.96
N LEU A 151 2.85 25.53 14.19
CA LEU A 151 2.72 24.44 13.21
C LEU A 151 1.92 24.87 11.97
N THR A 152 0.82 25.61 12.13
CA THR A 152 -0.07 25.96 11.01
C THR A 152 0.35 27.22 10.26
N GLU A 153 0.60 28.33 10.96
CA GLU A 153 0.82 29.63 10.31
C GLU A 153 2.29 29.86 9.97
N HIS A 154 3.19 29.55 10.91
CA HIS A 154 4.61 29.79 10.74
C HIS A 154 5.27 28.67 9.91
N GLU A 155 5.10 27.42 10.30
CA GLU A 155 5.72 26.27 9.62
C GLU A 155 4.91 25.76 8.43
N ARG A 156 3.63 26.16 8.29
CA ARG A 156 2.73 25.74 7.20
C ARG A 156 2.67 24.22 7.04
N GLY A 157 2.61 23.52 8.17
CA GLY A 157 2.56 22.05 8.22
C GLY A 157 3.88 21.35 7.93
N ARG A 158 5.00 22.05 7.64
CA ARG A 158 6.32 21.42 7.36
C ARG A 158 6.90 20.63 8.52
N ARG A 159 6.40 20.84 9.74
CA ARG A 159 6.79 20.14 10.97
C ARG A 159 5.63 19.37 11.61
N GLY A 160 4.62 19.07 10.80
CA GLY A 160 3.39 18.41 11.25
C GLY A 160 2.22 19.35 11.48
N LEU A 161 1.07 18.71 11.66
CA LEU A 161 -0.23 19.33 11.91
C LEU A 161 -0.61 19.19 13.39
N PRO A 162 -1.22 20.22 13.99
CA PRO A 162 -1.61 20.18 15.39
C PRO A 162 -2.62 19.06 15.65
N SER A 163 -2.36 18.25 16.67
CA SER A 163 -3.22 17.11 17.04
C SER A 163 -3.85 17.18 18.41
N ALA A 164 -3.49 18.19 19.19
CA ALA A 164 -4.06 18.38 20.50
C ALA A 164 -5.49 18.90 20.34
N ILE A 165 -6.43 18.24 21.02
CA ILE A 165 -7.86 18.55 20.94
C ILE A 165 -8.33 18.93 22.35
N PRO A 166 -9.08 20.02 22.52
CA PRO A 166 -9.68 20.36 23.81
C PRO A 166 -10.78 19.35 24.17
N HIS A 167 -10.94 19.07 25.46
CA HIS A 167 -12.05 18.23 25.93
C HIS A 167 -13.24 19.11 26.33
N PRO A 168 -14.49 18.77 25.96
CA PRO A 168 -15.65 19.61 26.23
C PRO A 168 -15.90 19.86 27.73
N THR A 169 -15.65 18.87 28.58
CA THR A 169 -15.88 19.00 30.04
C THR A 169 -14.60 19.21 30.85
N GLN A 170 -13.44 18.93 30.26
CA GLN A 170 -12.14 18.99 30.95
C GLN A 170 -11.21 20.00 30.27
N VAL A 171 -11.71 21.22 30.07
CA VAL A 171 -11.11 22.28 29.24
C VAL A 171 -9.60 22.47 29.49
N ASN A 172 -9.18 22.48 30.76
CA ASN A 172 -7.80 22.77 31.14
C ASN A 172 -6.82 21.60 30.91
N ILE A 173 -7.31 20.36 30.94
CA ILE A 173 -6.45 19.16 30.84
C ILE A 173 -6.70 18.35 29.58
N GLY A 174 -7.77 18.66 28.84
CA GLY A 174 -8.19 17.95 27.63
C GLY A 174 -7.12 17.89 26.56
N TRP A 175 -6.42 19.02 26.34
CA TRP A 175 -5.27 19.08 25.43
C TRP A 175 -4.22 18.02 25.81
N SER A 176 -3.74 18.05 27.07
CA SER A 176 -2.76 17.09 27.57
C SER A 176 -3.25 15.65 27.52
N LEU A 177 -4.53 15.40 27.81
CA LEU A 177 -5.13 14.06 27.75
C LEU A 177 -5.18 13.53 26.33
N SER A 178 -5.60 14.33 25.35
CA SER A 178 -5.63 13.92 23.93
C SER A 178 -4.27 13.45 23.41
N GLN A 179 -3.19 13.95 24.00
CA GLN A 179 -1.82 13.57 23.65
C GLN A 179 -1.32 12.32 24.41
N ALA A 180 -1.93 12.01 25.56
CA ALA A 180 -1.55 10.89 26.44
C ALA A 180 -2.44 9.64 26.31
N VAL A 181 -3.62 9.74 25.67
CA VAL A 181 -4.54 8.60 25.54
C VAL A 181 -3.92 7.45 24.74
N LEU A 182 -3.20 7.76 23.66
CA LEU A 182 -2.45 6.80 22.84
C LEU A 182 -0.97 7.19 22.77
N ILE A 183 -0.08 6.22 22.96
CA ILE A 183 1.37 6.38 22.70
C ILE A 183 1.74 5.92 21.28
N GLY A 184 3.00 6.11 20.88
CA GLY A 184 3.50 5.71 19.56
C GLY A 184 3.12 4.29 19.15
N SER A 185 3.35 3.29 20.02
CA SER A 185 2.97 1.89 19.74
C SER A 185 1.46 1.66 19.60
N ASP A 186 0.64 2.46 20.31
CA ASP A 186 -0.81 2.36 20.22
C ASP A 186 -1.32 2.96 18.90
N ARG A 187 -0.65 4.00 18.38
CA ARG A 187 -0.98 4.61 17.07
C ARG A 187 -0.67 3.70 15.89
N VAL A 188 0.38 2.89 15.99
CA VAL A 188 0.62 1.79 15.03
C VAL A 188 -0.62 0.89 14.94
N GLN A 189 -1.25 0.56 16.08
CA GLN A 189 -2.47 -0.25 16.09
C GLN A 189 -3.66 0.47 15.46
N VAL A 190 -3.78 1.79 15.64
CA VAL A 190 -4.81 2.60 14.95
C VAL A 190 -4.61 2.56 13.43
N GLY A 191 -3.40 2.74 12.94
CA GLY A 191 -3.10 2.62 11.51
C GLY A 191 -3.43 1.22 10.95
N LEU A 192 -3.13 0.16 11.71
CA LEU A 192 -3.50 -1.22 11.35
C LEU A 192 -5.01 -1.44 11.35
N PHE A 193 -5.73 -0.85 12.30
CA PHE A 193 -7.19 -0.86 12.34
C PHE A 193 -7.78 -0.16 11.10
N LEU A 194 -7.32 1.04 10.75
CA LEU A 194 -7.78 1.79 9.59
C LEU A 194 -7.54 0.99 8.30
N ALA A 195 -6.38 0.35 8.18
CA ALA A 195 -6.10 -0.58 7.08
C ALA A 195 -7.06 -1.78 7.07
N ALA A 196 -7.36 -2.36 8.23
CA ALA A 196 -8.22 -3.54 8.35
C ALA A 196 -9.68 -3.28 7.96
N ILE A 197 -10.20 -2.08 8.26
CA ILE A 197 -11.55 -1.67 7.84
C ILE A 197 -11.61 -1.21 6.38
N GLY A 198 -10.48 -1.17 5.67
CA GLY A 198 -10.41 -0.72 4.28
C GLY A 198 -10.61 0.78 4.12
N ALA A 199 -10.19 1.57 5.12
CA ALA A 199 -10.14 3.02 5.00
C ALA A 199 -9.21 3.44 3.87
N GLN A 200 -9.55 4.52 3.20
CA GLN A 200 -8.86 5.15 2.09
C GLN A 200 -8.70 6.65 2.40
N PRO A 201 -7.71 7.31 1.79
CA PRO A 201 -7.54 8.75 1.97
C PRO A 201 -8.80 9.54 1.62
N GLY A 202 -9.20 10.46 2.51
CA GLY A 202 -10.38 11.30 2.33
C GLY A 202 -11.71 10.66 2.76
N ASP A 203 -11.69 9.43 3.30
CA ASP A 203 -12.87 8.84 3.91
C ASP A 203 -13.40 9.65 5.10
N SER A 204 -14.72 9.67 5.24
CA SER A 204 -15.43 10.24 6.39
C SER A 204 -16.34 9.18 7.01
N VAL A 205 -16.09 8.85 8.26
CA VAL A 205 -16.89 7.90 9.06
C VAL A 205 -17.30 8.62 10.34
N PRO A 206 -18.57 8.58 10.79
CA PRO A 206 -18.95 9.19 12.07
C PRO A 206 -18.14 8.63 13.25
N GLU A 207 -17.76 9.50 14.20
CA GLU A 207 -16.94 9.13 15.37
C GLU A 207 -17.50 7.91 16.14
N ALA A 208 -18.82 7.87 16.36
CA ALA A 208 -19.49 6.77 17.07
C ALA A 208 -19.36 5.43 16.32
N GLU A 209 -19.51 5.46 14.99
CA GLU A 209 -19.36 4.27 14.15
C GLU A 209 -17.89 3.81 14.10
N LEU A 210 -16.95 4.74 13.95
CA LEU A 210 -15.52 4.45 13.91
C LEU A 210 -15.05 3.84 15.24
N LEU A 211 -15.52 4.38 16.37
CA LEU A 211 -15.26 3.85 17.69
C LEU A 211 -15.86 2.45 17.90
N ALA A 212 -17.09 2.21 17.45
CA ALA A 212 -17.72 0.88 17.55
C ALA A 212 -16.93 -0.17 16.75
N ARG A 213 -16.50 0.18 15.53
CA ARG A 213 -15.61 -0.67 14.71
C ARG A 213 -14.26 -0.87 15.42
N PHE A 214 -13.67 0.17 16.00
CA PHE A 214 -12.41 0.03 16.72
C PHE A 214 -12.54 -0.89 17.94
N GLN A 215 -13.60 -0.76 18.74
CA GLN A 215 -13.84 -1.61 19.90
C GLN A 215 -13.94 -3.09 19.54
N GLU A 216 -14.66 -3.40 18.47
CA GLU A 216 -14.83 -4.77 18.00
C GLU A 216 -13.53 -5.30 17.34
N TRP A 217 -12.77 -4.44 16.65
CA TRP A 217 -11.43 -4.81 16.14
C TRP A 217 -10.50 -5.14 17.31
N VAL A 218 -10.52 -4.33 18.36
CA VAL A 218 -9.76 -4.53 19.58
C VAL A 218 -10.12 -5.88 20.26
N ARG A 219 -11.39 -6.31 20.22
CA ARG A 219 -11.81 -7.61 20.78
C ARG A 219 -11.19 -8.81 20.04
N LEU A 220 -11.00 -8.68 18.73
CA LEU A 220 -10.42 -9.73 17.87
C LEU A 220 -8.89 -9.73 17.88
N ASN A 221 -8.28 -8.61 18.30
CA ASN A 221 -6.84 -8.42 18.34
C ASN A 221 -6.33 -8.39 19.79
N ARG A 222 -5.00 -8.29 19.97
CA ARG A 222 -4.39 -8.13 21.30
C ARG A 222 -4.01 -6.65 21.50
N PRO A 223 -4.96 -5.79 21.94
CA PRO A 223 -4.66 -4.38 22.16
C PRO A 223 -3.67 -4.19 23.30
N SER A 224 -3.10 -3.00 23.39
CA SER A 224 -2.40 -2.62 24.63
C SER A 224 -3.39 -2.45 25.79
N PRO A 225 -2.97 -2.67 27.05
CA PRO A 225 -3.79 -2.36 28.23
C PRO A 225 -4.28 -0.91 28.26
N ARG A 226 -3.53 0.02 27.66
CA ARG A 226 -3.90 1.44 27.58
C ARG A 226 -5.11 1.64 26.68
N ILE A 227 -5.13 1.04 25.49
CA ILE A 227 -6.29 1.07 24.59
C ILE A 227 -7.52 0.47 25.27
N GLN A 228 -7.37 -0.67 25.96
CA GLN A 228 -8.47 -1.30 26.69
C GLN A 228 -9.06 -0.37 27.76
N ARG A 229 -8.19 0.31 28.53
CA ARG A 229 -8.61 1.28 29.54
C ARG A 229 -9.32 2.49 28.93
N ALA A 230 -8.80 3.03 27.83
CA ALA A 230 -9.41 4.14 27.12
C ALA A 230 -10.81 3.78 26.59
N LEU A 231 -10.97 2.55 26.06
CA LEU A 231 -12.27 2.04 25.63
C LEU A 231 -13.24 1.80 26.80
N ALA A 232 -12.76 1.35 27.96
CA ALA A 232 -13.59 1.10 29.13
C ALA A 232 -14.04 2.40 29.84
N SER A 233 -13.22 3.45 29.80
CA SER A 233 -13.48 4.73 30.47
C SER A 233 -14.50 5.59 29.72
N THR A 234 -15.58 6.00 30.40
CA THR A 234 -16.57 6.94 29.85
C THR A 234 -16.00 8.33 29.57
N GLU A 235 -14.93 8.72 30.27
CA GLU A 235 -14.26 10.02 30.08
C GLU A 235 -13.26 10.02 28.93
N LEU A 236 -12.50 8.93 28.75
CA LEU A 236 -11.48 8.84 27.70
C LEU A 236 -12.05 8.40 26.35
N ARG A 237 -13.21 7.72 26.35
CA ARG A 237 -13.84 7.20 25.13
C ARG A 237 -14.18 8.28 24.10
N PRO A 238 -14.75 9.46 24.46
CA PRO A 238 -14.93 10.55 23.51
C PRO A 238 -13.61 11.08 22.94
N ILE A 239 -12.57 11.21 23.77
CA ILE A 239 -11.23 11.63 23.31
C ILE A 239 -10.67 10.63 22.31
N LEU A 240 -10.78 9.33 22.61
CA LEU A 240 -10.35 8.28 21.71
C LEU A 240 -11.09 8.34 20.38
N ALA A 241 -12.41 8.57 20.38
CA ALA A 241 -13.19 8.70 19.15
C ALA A 241 -12.70 9.87 18.28
N SER A 242 -12.44 11.04 18.87
CA SER A 242 -11.89 12.19 18.14
C SER A 242 -10.46 11.95 17.66
N ILE A 243 -9.63 11.20 18.40
CA ILE A 243 -8.31 10.79 17.92
C ILE A 243 -8.45 9.86 16.71
N LEU A 244 -9.32 8.85 16.76
CA LEU A 244 -9.56 7.96 15.62
C LEU A 244 -10.03 8.73 14.39
N GLN A 245 -10.92 9.72 14.58
CA GLN A 245 -11.39 10.59 13.50
C GLN A 245 -10.26 11.44 12.90
N GLN A 246 -9.41 12.00 13.75
CA GLN A 246 -8.26 12.77 13.30
C GLN A 246 -7.27 11.90 12.51
N GLU A 247 -6.99 10.69 12.99
CA GLU A 247 -6.13 9.72 12.31
C GLU A 247 -6.73 9.31 10.96
N LEU A 248 -8.04 9.04 10.89
CA LEU A 248 -8.75 8.77 9.63
C LEU A 248 -8.67 9.96 8.65
N THR A 249 -8.87 11.18 9.14
CA THR A 249 -8.85 12.40 8.30
C THR A 249 -7.50 12.60 7.62
N HIS A 250 -6.40 12.19 8.27
CA HIS A 250 -5.04 12.31 7.74
C HIS A 250 -4.47 10.97 7.29
N TYR A 251 -5.31 9.94 7.16
CA TYR A 251 -4.89 8.62 6.77
C TYR A 251 -4.49 8.62 5.29
N ASP A 252 -3.23 8.29 5.02
CA ASP A 252 -2.68 8.20 3.67
C ASP A 252 -2.91 6.81 3.04
N GLY A 253 -3.55 5.88 3.76
CA GLY A 253 -3.78 4.53 3.28
C GLY A 253 -2.72 3.52 3.75
N LEU A 254 -1.71 3.95 4.51
CA LEU A 254 -0.69 3.07 5.09
C LEU A 254 -0.65 3.17 6.62
N PRO A 255 -0.49 2.03 7.32
CA PRO A 255 -0.07 2.08 8.72
C PRO A 255 1.32 2.71 8.84
N ARG A 256 1.68 3.22 10.01
CA ARG A 256 3.03 3.72 10.31
C ARG A 256 3.70 2.86 11.38
N ASP A 257 5.01 2.77 11.38
CA ASP A 257 5.77 2.12 12.46
C ASP A 257 5.91 3.04 13.69
N ALA A 258 6.62 2.54 14.71
CA ALA A 258 6.89 3.31 15.92
C ALA A 258 7.78 4.55 15.68
N ALA A 259 8.51 4.60 14.57
CA ALA A 259 9.31 5.76 14.15
C ALA A 259 8.51 6.77 13.29
N GLY A 260 7.24 6.46 12.99
CA GLY A 260 6.37 7.29 12.16
C GLY A 260 6.54 7.07 10.66
N LEU A 261 7.38 6.13 10.23
CA LEU A 261 7.56 5.83 8.82
C LEU A 261 6.38 5.01 8.27
N PRO A 262 5.93 5.26 7.04
CA PRO A 262 4.93 4.42 6.38
C PRO A 262 5.37 2.96 6.31
N CYS A 263 4.48 2.06 6.72
CA CYS A 263 4.63 0.62 6.65
C CYS A 263 3.89 0.10 5.41
N VAL A 264 4.64 -0.24 4.37
CA VAL A 264 4.10 -0.83 3.15
C VAL A 264 3.89 -2.34 3.37
N PRO A 265 2.66 -2.86 3.28
CA PRO A 265 2.43 -4.28 3.46
C PRO A 265 3.03 -5.09 2.30
N LEU A 266 3.82 -6.09 2.65
CA LEU A 266 4.24 -7.15 1.72
C LEU A 266 3.18 -8.25 1.71
N SER A 267 2.88 -8.73 0.51
CA SER A 267 1.99 -9.86 0.27
C SER A 267 2.78 -11.08 -0.18
N LEU A 268 2.48 -12.23 0.41
CA LEU A 268 2.92 -13.53 -0.10
C LEU A 268 2.24 -13.81 -1.44
N THR A 269 2.97 -14.30 -2.44
CA THR A 269 2.40 -14.63 -3.75
C THR A 269 2.61 -16.09 -4.15
N THR A 270 1.64 -16.66 -4.88
CA THR A 270 1.71 -18.01 -5.45
C THR A 270 1.01 -18.08 -6.80
N ASP A 271 1.53 -18.90 -7.71
CA ASP A 271 0.95 -19.10 -9.03
C ASP A 271 -0.29 -20.01 -8.99
N ALA A 272 -1.04 -20.06 -10.09
CA ALA A 272 -2.22 -20.91 -10.21
C ALA A 272 -1.89 -22.40 -9.98
N GLY A 273 -0.74 -22.87 -10.50
CA GLY A 273 -0.26 -24.25 -10.40
C GLY A 273 0.30 -24.66 -9.05
N GLY A 274 0.47 -23.73 -8.11
CA GLY A 274 1.04 -23.99 -6.80
C GLY A 274 2.29 -23.15 -6.51
N PHE A 275 3.11 -23.64 -5.59
CA PHE A 275 4.26 -22.90 -5.06
C PHE A 275 5.49 -23.11 -5.95
N PRO A 276 6.10 -22.02 -6.42
CA PRO A 276 7.09 -21.28 -5.63
C PRO A 276 6.55 -19.99 -5.01
N TYR A 277 7.22 -19.52 -3.96
CA TYR A 277 6.90 -18.25 -3.28
C TYR A 277 7.52 -17.07 -4.01
N GLY A 278 6.69 -16.07 -4.28
CA GLY A 278 7.18 -14.70 -4.45
C GLY A 278 6.66 -13.82 -3.31
N ILE A 279 7.11 -12.58 -3.28
CA ILE A 279 6.45 -11.52 -2.51
C ILE A 279 6.09 -10.38 -3.45
N ALA A 280 5.10 -9.57 -3.10
CA ALA A 280 4.79 -8.35 -3.81
C ALA A 280 4.50 -7.25 -2.80
N ALA A 281 4.95 -6.03 -3.10
CA ALA A 281 4.62 -4.85 -2.32
C ALA A 281 3.52 -4.06 -3.02
N ARG A 282 2.50 -3.61 -2.27
CA ARG A 282 1.53 -2.64 -2.78
C ARG A 282 1.99 -1.23 -2.43
N ILE A 283 2.52 -0.51 -3.41
CA ILE A 283 3.06 0.84 -3.26
C ILE A 283 1.96 1.85 -3.60
N PRO A 284 1.49 2.66 -2.63
CA PRO A 284 0.52 3.70 -2.93
C PRO A 284 1.11 4.76 -3.87
N SER A 285 0.27 5.35 -4.72
CA SER A 285 0.69 6.32 -5.72
C SER A 285 1.33 7.59 -5.16
N HIS A 286 1.03 7.96 -3.91
CA HIS A 286 1.61 9.12 -3.24
C HIS A 286 2.98 8.83 -2.60
N LEU A 287 3.36 7.55 -2.45
CA LEU A 287 4.61 7.15 -1.86
C LEU A 287 5.69 7.04 -2.95
N CYS A 288 6.63 7.98 -2.95
CA CYS A 288 7.76 7.96 -3.88
C CYS A 288 8.86 7.05 -3.30
N LEU A 289 8.90 5.80 -3.76
CA LEU A 289 10.03 4.91 -3.55
C LEU A 289 10.85 4.89 -4.83
N GLU A 290 12.13 5.29 -4.75
CA GLU A 290 13.06 5.23 -5.87
C GLU A 290 13.82 3.90 -5.89
N SER A 291 14.20 3.43 -4.70
CA SER A 291 14.96 2.20 -4.54
C SER A 291 14.62 1.46 -3.25
N LEU A 292 14.87 0.15 -3.26
CA LEU A 292 14.74 -0.75 -2.11
C LEU A 292 16.05 -1.52 -1.96
N SER A 293 16.50 -1.75 -0.74
CA SER A 293 17.63 -2.63 -0.47
C SER A 293 17.13 -4.00 -0.02
N LEU A 294 17.49 -5.05 -0.76
CA LEU A 294 17.17 -6.44 -0.45
C LEU A 294 18.46 -7.25 -0.43
N ASN A 295 18.93 -7.62 0.76
CA ASN A 295 20.19 -8.34 0.96
C ASN A 295 21.42 -7.67 0.32
N GLY A 296 21.44 -6.33 0.29
CA GLY A 296 22.52 -5.54 -0.34
C GLY A 296 22.32 -5.28 -1.83
N ASP A 297 21.37 -5.94 -2.49
CA ASP A 297 20.96 -5.59 -3.84
C ASP A 297 20.01 -4.39 -3.80
N VAL A 298 20.33 -3.37 -4.60
CA VAL A 298 19.47 -2.20 -4.78
C VAL A 298 18.49 -2.47 -5.93
N ILE A 299 17.22 -2.65 -5.59
CA ILE A 299 16.11 -2.83 -6.54
C ILE A 299 15.56 -1.44 -6.85
N ARG A 300 15.60 -1.04 -8.12
CA ARG A 300 14.93 0.19 -8.57
C ARG A 300 13.42 -0.03 -8.64
N VAL A 301 12.67 0.86 -8.03
CA VAL A 301 11.22 0.84 -8.08
C VAL A 301 10.76 1.62 -9.31
N PRO A 302 9.97 1.02 -10.22
CA PRO A 302 9.44 1.75 -11.36
C PRO A 302 8.49 2.87 -10.89
N SER A 303 8.66 4.06 -11.45
CA SER A 303 7.79 5.20 -11.15
C SER A 303 6.32 4.86 -11.46
N GLY A 304 5.44 5.04 -10.48
CA GLY A 304 4.00 4.81 -10.63
C GLY A 304 3.55 3.35 -10.53
N ALA A 305 4.44 2.41 -10.19
CA ALA A 305 4.05 1.03 -9.97
C ALA A 305 3.19 0.89 -8.69
N GLU A 306 1.92 0.49 -8.82
CA GLU A 306 1.07 0.16 -7.64
C GLU A 306 1.52 -1.16 -7.01
N TRP A 307 1.96 -2.12 -7.84
CA TRP A 307 2.44 -3.41 -7.38
C TRP A 307 3.87 -3.64 -7.84
N LEU A 308 4.74 -3.94 -6.89
CA LEU A 308 6.11 -4.31 -7.15
C LEU A 308 6.29 -5.80 -6.84
N PRO A 309 6.26 -6.69 -7.83
CA PRO A 309 6.65 -8.07 -7.62
C PRO A 309 8.15 -8.12 -7.29
N LEU A 310 8.47 -8.77 -6.19
CA LEU A 310 9.84 -8.94 -5.71
C LEU A 310 10.17 -10.43 -5.75
N THR A 311 11.26 -10.76 -6.42
CA THR A 311 11.82 -12.11 -6.34
C THR A 311 12.53 -12.22 -4.99
N PRO A 312 12.10 -13.12 -4.09
CA PRO A 312 12.85 -13.34 -2.87
C PRO A 312 14.26 -13.81 -3.26
N PRO A 313 15.30 -13.34 -2.53
CA PRO A 313 16.68 -13.79 -2.76
C PRO A 313 16.75 -15.31 -2.57
N ASP A 314 17.79 -15.97 -3.08
CA ASP A 314 17.96 -17.44 -3.13
C ASP A 314 17.75 -18.24 -1.82
N GLN A 315 17.47 -17.56 -0.70
CA GLN A 315 16.86 -18.15 0.48
C GLN A 315 15.36 -18.40 0.28
N LYS A 316 14.95 -19.65 0.50
CA LYS A 316 13.54 -20.05 0.53
C LYS A 316 12.78 -19.18 1.54
N LEU A 317 12.01 -18.22 1.05
CA LEU A 317 11.00 -17.53 1.83
C LEU A 317 10.15 -18.61 2.51
N THR A 318 10.26 -18.68 3.83
CA THR A 318 9.55 -19.69 4.63
C THR A 318 8.29 -19.03 5.17
N PRO A 319 7.09 -19.44 4.71
CA PRO A 319 5.85 -18.89 5.24
C PRO A 319 5.85 -18.93 6.77
N GLY A 320 5.35 -17.85 7.37
CA GLY A 320 5.30 -17.65 8.82
C GLY A 320 6.56 -17.08 9.45
N SER A 321 7.63 -16.86 8.69
CA SER A 321 8.75 -16.01 9.14
C SER A 321 8.44 -14.55 8.82
N PRO A 322 8.75 -13.60 9.73
CA PRO A 322 8.62 -12.19 9.40
C PRO A 322 9.70 -11.81 8.38
N LEU A 323 9.37 -10.89 7.48
CA LEU A 323 10.32 -10.26 6.57
C LEU A 323 10.13 -8.76 6.63
N GLU A 324 11.21 -8.02 6.83
CA GLU A 324 11.23 -6.57 6.87
C GLU A 324 12.31 -6.07 5.90
N LEU A 325 11.91 -5.17 5.00
CA LEU A 325 12.82 -4.55 4.04
C LEU A 325 12.82 -3.04 4.30
N ALA A 326 14.00 -2.49 4.56
CA ALA A 326 14.18 -1.06 4.74
C ALA A 326 14.22 -0.35 3.38
N ALA A 327 13.51 0.77 3.27
CA ALA A 327 13.60 1.72 2.18
C ALA A 327 13.91 3.12 2.76
N ASP A 328 14.31 4.05 1.90
CA ASP A 328 14.69 5.40 2.33
C ASP A 328 13.54 6.18 2.99
N ALA A 329 12.29 5.91 2.58
CA ALA A 329 11.11 6.64 3.01
C ALA A 329 9.99 5.75 3.60
N ALA A 330 10.20 4.43 3.70
CA ALA A 330 9.20 3.50 4.18
C ALA A 330 9.84 2.18 4.66
N THR A 331 9.06 1.41 5.42
CA THR A 331 9.43 0.06 5.82
C THR A 331 8.46 -0.92 5.16
N LEU A 332 8.96 -1.92 4.43
CA LEU A 332 8.13 -2.94 3.79
C LEU A 332 8.08 -4.18 4.70
N ILE A 333 6.88 -4.62 5.10
CA ILE A 333 6.72 -5.65 6.14
C ILE A 333 5.81 -6.79 5.67
N LEU A 334 6.33 -8.02 5.74
CA LEU A 334 5.54 -9.26 5.72
C LEU A 334 5.52 -9.81 7.15
N PRO A 335 4.39 -9.71 7.88
CA PRO A 335 4.34 -10.20 9.25
C PRO A 335 4.44 -11.73 9.31
N ALA A 336 5.03 -12.23 10.40
CA ALA A 336 4.98 -13.63 10.77
C ALA A 336 3.52 -14.05 11.01
N ARG A 337 3.01 -15.01 10.23
CA ARG A 337 1.65 -15.54 10.39
C ARG A 337 1.65 -17.05 10.28
N ASP A 338 0.77 -17.70 11.03
CA ASP A 338 0.51 -19.14 10.92
C ASP A 338 -0.56 -19.46 9.87
N LEU A 339 -1.18 -18.43 9.29
CA LEU A 339 -2.22 -18.50 8.28
C LEU A 339 -2.13 -17.31 7.33
N TYR A 340 -2.26 -17.59 6.03
CA TYR A 340 -2.38 -16.61 4.96
C TYR A 340 -3.65 -16.90 4.16
N VAL A 341 -4.52 -15.89 4.05
CA VAL A 341 -5.62 -15.88 3.08
C VAL A 341 -5.10 -15.28 1.80
N LEU A 342 -5.28 -15.96 0.69
CA LEU A 342 -4.79 -15.55 -0.62
C LEU A 342 -5.98 -15.25 -1.52
N GLN A 343 -5.93 -14.13 -2.22
CA GLN A 343 -6.93 -13.70 -3.20
C GLN A 343 -6.26 -13.56 -4.57
N ALA A 344 -6.97 -13.90 -5.65
CA ALA A 344 -6.49 -13.63 -6.99
C ALA A 344 -6.30 -12.12 -7.19
N ASN A 345 -5.16 -11.73 -7.72
CA ASN A 345 -4.82 -10.35 -8.00
C ASN A 345 -4.41 -10.23 -9.47
N ASP A 346 -5.27 -9.61 -10.25
CA ASP A 346 -5.10 -9.50 -11.70
C ASP A 346 -3.86 -8.68 -12.06
N LEU A 347 -3.53 -7.64 -11.29
CA LEU A 347 -2.36 -6.79 -11.56
C LEU A 347 -1.04 -7.53 -11.38
N VAL A 348 -0.99 -8.48 -10.44
CA VAL A 348 0.19 -9.33 -10.21
C VAL A 348 0.13 -10.60 -11.08
N GLY A 349 -1.05 -10.97 -11.58
CA GLY A 349 -1.31 -12.24 -12.26
C GLY A 349 -1.12 -13.46 -11.35
N LYS A 350 -1.24 -13.27 -10.02
CA LYS A 350 -0.97 -14.29 -8.99
C LYS A 350 -2.00 -14.22 -7.88
N TRP A 351 -2.02 -15.25 -7.04
CA TRP A 351 -2.71 -15.19 -5.76
C TRP A 351 -1.83 -14.43 -4.78
N THR A 352 -2.33 -13.33 -4.21
CA THR A 352 -1.62 -12.49 -3.23
C THR A 352 -2.26 -12.60 -1.86
N SER A 353 -1.46 -12.61 -0.79
CA SER A 353 -2.02 -12.62 0.56
C SER A 353 -2.74 -11.32 0.91
N VAL A 354 -3.92 -11.46 1.50
CA VAL A 354 -4.75 -10.40 2.04
C VAL A 354 -4.86 -10.53 3.56
N ASN A 355 -5.32 -9.47 4.23
CA ASN A 355 -5.43 -9.45 5.68
C ASN A 355 -6.60 -10.29 6.20
N THR A 356 -7.69 -10.36 5.45
CA THR A 356 -8.91 -11.06 5.84
C THR A 356 -9.63 -11.53 4.58
N ALA A 357 -10.34 -12.65 4.67
CA ALA A 357 -11.21 -13.12 3.59
C ALA A 357 -12.37 -12.14 3.36
N GLU A 358 -12.89 -12.12 2.13
CA GLU A 358 -13.97 -11.25 1.70
C GLU A 358 -15.18 -12.08 1.27
N ILE A 359 -16.38 -11.65 1.68
CA ILE A 359 -17.62 -12.35 1.32
C ILE A 359 -17.81 -12.33 -0.19
N GLY A 360 -18.15 -13.49 -0.76
CA GLY A 360 -18.40 -13.68 -2.19
C GLY A 360 -17.13 -13.77 -3.04
N VAL A 361 -15.95 -13.58 -2.45
CA VAL A 361 -14.67 -13.63 -3.18
C VAL A 361 -14.01 -14.99 -2.99
N PRO A 362 -13.54 -15.64 -4.07
CA PRO A 362 -12.82 -16.90 -3.96
C PRO A 362 -11.41 -16.68 -3.40
N HIS A 363 -11.06 -17.53 -2.44
CA HIS A 363 -9.79 -17.53 -1.74
C HIS A 363 -9.10 -18.90 -1.77
N ARG A 364 -7.78 -18.85 -1.60
CA ARG A 364 -6.95 -19.98 -1.16
C ARG A 364 -6.47 -19.70 0.25
N VAL A 365 -6.30 -20.74 1.06
CA VAL A 365 -5.86 -20.59 2.45
C VAL A 365 -4.65 -21.45 2.68
N LEU A 366 -3.51 -20.81 2.99
CA LEU A 366 -2.28 -21.48 3.38
C LEU A 366 -2.14 -21.39 4.90
N VAL A 367 -2.14 -22.52 5.59
CA VAL A 367 -2.15 -22.56 7.08
C VAL A 367 -1.19 -23.63 7.61
N LYS A 368 -0.56 -23.38 8.76
CA LYS A 368 0.25 -24.39 9.46
C LYS A 368 -0.60 -25.62 9.79
N ASN A 369 0.01 -26.81 9.69
CA ASN A 369 -0.68 -28.08 9.93
C ASN A 369 -1.33 -28.16 11.32
N SER A 370 -0.74 -27.51 12.33
CA SER A 370 -1.29 -27.41 13.68
C SER A 370 -2.64 -26.68 13.77
N CYS A 371 -2.96 -25.81 12.80
CA CYS A 371 -4.18 -25.02 12.76
C CYS A 371 -5.14 -25.44 11.64
N ALA A 372 -4.78 -26.43 10.81
CA ALA A 372 -5.53 -26.79 9.61
C ALA A 372 -6.96 -27.27 9.91
N ALA A 373 -7.18 -28.07 10.95
CA ALA A 373 -8.50 -28.54 11.35
C ALA A 373 -9.40 -27.37 11.81
N GLN A 374 -8.85 -26.46 12.62
CA GLN A 374 -9.56 -25.27 13.08
C GLN A 374 -9.94 -24.35 11.91
N ALA A 375 -9.01 -24.15 10.96
CA ALA A 375 -9.25 -23.37 9.76
C ALA A 375 -10.40 -23.95 8.93
N GLU A 376 -10.44 -25.27 8.75
CA GLU A 376 -11.52 -25.97 8.03
C GLU A 376 -12.88 -25.78 8.71
N THR A 377 -12.95 -25.91 10.04
CA THR A 377 -14.18 -25.61 10.80
C THR A 377 -14.65 -24.18 10.60
N VAL A 378 -13.75 -23.21 10.61
CA VAL A 378 -14.09 -21.79 10.41
C VAL A 378 -14.56 -21.52 8.98
N MET A 379 -13.89 -22.08 7.96
CA MET A 379 -14.30 -21.91 6.57
C MET A 379 -15.71 -22.45 6.33
N LEU A 380 -16.05 -23.60 6.92
CA LEU A 380 -17.41 -24.16 6.91
C LEU A 380 -18.40 -23.27 7.67
N ALA A 381 -18.01 -22.74 8.83
CA ALA A 381 -18.83 -21.82 9.61
C ALA A 381 -19.16 -20.54 8.82
N CYS A 382 -18.22 -20.02 8.03
CA CYS A 382 -18.42 -18.87 7.14
C CYS A 382 -19.23 -19.19 5.87
N GLY A 383 -19.78 -20.41 5.76
CA GLY A 383 -20.69 -20.81 4.70
C GLY A 383 -20.01 -21.05 3.34
N SER A 384 -18.72 -21.41 3.35
CA SER A 384 -18.09 -21.92 2.15
C SER A 384 -18.60 -23.34 1.84
N ASP A 385 -18.74 -23.64 0.55
CA ASP A 385 -18.88 -25.02 0.07
C ASP A 385 -17.68 -25.88 0.49
N ALA A 386 -17.76 -27.19 0.21
CA ALA A 386 -16.71 -28.18 0.49
C ALA A 386 -15.33 -27.72 0.01
N VAL A 387 -14.54 -27.21 0.96
CA VAL A 387 -13.16 -26.75 0.74
C VAL A 387 -12.29 -27.94 0.36
N ARG A 388 -11.46 -27.78 -0.68
CA ARG A 388 -10.64 -28.88 -1.23
C ARG A 388 -9.18 -28.71 -0.85
N ARG A 389 -8.53 -29.80 -0.48
CA ARG A 389 -7.06 -29.91 -0.38
C ARG A 389 -6.50 -30.39 -1.72
N PRO A 390 -5.84 -29.54 -2.52
CA PRO A 390 -5.33 -29.94 -3.82
C PRO A 390 -4.21 -30.98 -3.67
N ARG A 391 -4.39 -32.18 -4.26
CA ARG A 391 -3.47 -33.32 -4.09
C ARG A 391 -2.11 -33.16 -4.78
N ARG A 392 -2.00 -32.29 -5.78
CA ARG A 392 -0.81 -32.17 -6.65
C ARG A 392 -0.06 -30.84 -6.50
N VAL A 393 -0.42 -30.02 -5.51
CA VAL A 393 0.25 -28.75 -5.25
C VAL A 393 1.33 -28.97 -4.18
N GLN A 394 2.58 -28.68 -4.53
CA GLN A 394 3.68 -28.74 -3.56
C GLN A 394 3.51 -27.63 -2.53
N VAL A 395 3.43 -27.97 -1.24
CA VAL A 395 3.40 -27.02 -0.11
C VAL A 395 4.65 -27.21 0.75
N PRO A 396 5.12 -26.20 1.49
CA PRO A 396 6.22 -26.35 2.43
C PRO A 396 5.90 -27.39 3.49
N SER A 397 6.97 -27.98 4.01
CA SER A 397 6.85 -28.85 5.17
C SER A 397 6.17 -28.11 6.33
N GLY A 398 5.18 -28.76 6.94
CA GLY A 398 4.41 -28.20 8.05
C GLY A 398 3.23 -27.31 7.65
N TRP A 399 2.93 -27.16 6.35
CA TRP A 399 1.83 -26.34 5.84
C TRP A 399 0.79 -27.13 5.05
N THR A 400 -0.45 -26.67 5.10
CA THR A 400 -1.59 -27.19 4.32
C THR A 400 -2.18 -26.06 3.48
N LEU A 401 -2.43 -26.32 2.20
CA LEU A 401 -3.17 -25.42 1.31
C LEU A 401 -4.61 -25.92 1.16
N PHE A 402 -5.55 -25.00 1.30
CA PHE A 402 -6.95 -25.17 0.98
C PHE A 402 -7.32 -24.29 -0.23
N SER A 403 -8.28 -24.78 -1.03
CA SER A 403 -8.77 -24.11 -2.24
C SER A 403 -10.28 -24.19 -2.34
N GLY A 404 -10.89 -23.24 -3.05
CA GLY A 404 -12.35 -23.14 -3.18
C GLY A 404 -13.03 -22.57 -1.94
N TYR A 405 -12.30 -21.75 -1.16
CA TYR A 405 -12.89 -21.07 -0.02
C TYR A 405 -13.57 -19.78 -0.48
N THR A 406 -14.90 -19.72 -0.42
CA THR A 406 -15.66 -18.51 -0.76
C THR A 406 -16.64 -18.25 0.38
N PRO A 407 -16.33 -17.38 1.35
CA PRO A 407 -17.24 -17.14 2.46
C PRO A 407 -18.52 -16.46 1.97
N THR A 408 -19.66 -16.87 2.50
CA THR A 408 -20.99 -16.33 2.18
C THR A 408 -21.59 -15.54 3.33
N ARG A 409 -21.00 -15.68 4.53
CA ARG A 409 -21.36 -14.96 5.75
C ARG A 409 -20.12 -14.77 6.61
N SER A 410 -20.23 -13.92 7.60
CA SER A 410 -19.20 -13.74 8.60
C SER A 410 -19.42 -14.68 9.79
N ALA A 411 -18.36 -14.85 10.59
CA ALA A 411 -18.40 -15.60 11.84
C ALA A 411 -17.51 -14.92 12.88
N THR A 412 -17.90 -14.92 14.14
CA THR A 412 -17.02 -14.42 15.20
C THR A 412 -15.92 -15.43 15.50
N VAL A 413 -14.71 -15.14 15.01
CA VAL A 413 -13.55 -16.02 15.19
C VAL A 413 -12.35 -15.21 15.66
N ALA A 414 -11.73 -15.65 16.76
CA ALA A 414 -10.54 -15.05 17.32
C ALA A 414 -9.29 -15.92 17.08
N GLY A 415 -8.11 -15.32 17.24
CA GLY A 415 -6.82 -16.02 17.18
C GLY A 415 -6.30 -16.23 15.76
N VAL A 416 -5.47 -17.26 15.57
CA VAL A 416 -4.71 -17.52 14.32
C VAL A 416 -5.61 -17.65 13.09
N VAL A 417 -6.81 -18.20 13.25
CA VAL A 417 -7.79 -18.40 12.18
C VAL A 417 -8.75 -17.23 11.99
N GLY A 418 -8.63 -16.16 12.79
CA GLY A 418 -9.44 -14.95 12.68
C GLY A 418 -9.48 -14.35 11.25
N PRO A 419 -8.36 -14.29 10.49
CA PRO A 419 -8.36 -13.79 9.11
C PRO A 419 -9.30 -14.53 8.14
N LEU A 420 -9.76 -15.75 8.48
CA LEU A 420 -10.74 -16.45 7.66
C LEU A 420 -12.12 -15.84 7.81
N ALA A 421 -12.50 -15.33 8.97
CA ALA A 421 -13.80 -14.71 9.14
C ALA A 421 -13.80 -13.31 8.48
N PRO A 422 -14.64 -13.06 7.46
CA PRO A 422 -14.77 -11.73 6.90
C PRO A 422 -15.16 -10.71 7.97
N LEU A 423 -14.51 -9.55 7.98
CA LEU A 423 -14.83 -8.52 8.96
C LEU A 423 -16.14 -7.82 8.57
N HIS A 424 -17.16 -7.88 9.43
CA HIS A 424 -18.35 -7.00 9.34
C HIS A 424 -17.99 -5.51 9.32
N GLN A 425 -16.77 -5.21 9.77
CA GLN A 425 -16.26 -3.88 10.02
C GLN A 425 -15.68 -3.19 8.78
N GLN A 426 -15.62 -3.87 7.63
CA GLN A 426 -15.13 -3.22 6.42
C GLN A 426 -16.08 -2.08 6.03
N LEU A 427 -15.54 -1.03 5.42
CA LEU A 427 -16.32 0.03 4.80
C LEU A 427 -16.84 -0.43 3.43
N ALA A 428 -17.78 0.33 2.86
CA ALA A 428 -18.28 0.05 1.51
C ALA A 428 -17.13 0.09 0.50
N ARG A 429 -17.06 -0.88 -0.41
CA ARG A 429 -15.94 -0.99 -1.35
C ARG A 429 -16.36 -1.54 -2.70
N LEU A 430 -15.49 -1.36 -3.67
CA LEU A 430 -15.56 -2.03 -4.96
C LEU A 430 -14.81 -3.36 -4.85
N SER A 431 -15.43 -4.44 -5.32
CA SER A 431 -14.83 -5.77 -5.35
C SER A 431 -15.08 -6.48 -6.67
N GLY A 432 -14.13 -7.28 -7.13
CA GLY A 432 -14.21 -7.92 -8.44
C GLY A 432 -14.03 -6.94 -9.61
N GLY A 433 -14.68 -7.23 -10.73
CA GLY A 433 -14.44 -6.55 -12.00
C GLY A 433 -13.11 -6.94 -12.64
N PHE A 434 -12.90 -6.50 -13.88
CA PHE A 434 -11.64 -6.72 -14.58
C PHE A 434 -10.80 -5.43 -14.60
N ARG A 435 -9.87 -5.32 -13.64
CA ARG A 435 -9.05 -4.12 -13.44
C ARG A 435 -7.88 -4.10 -14.41
N ILE A 436 -7.67 -2.96 -15.04
CA ILE A 436 -6.70 -2.81 -16.12
C ILE A 436 -5.54 -1.87 -15.79
N ASP A 437 -5.76 -0.92 -14.89
CA ASP A 437 -4.72 -0.04 -14.36
C ASP A 437 -4.69 -0.15 -12.82
N GLY A 438 -3.47 -0.28 -12.27
CA GLY A 438 -3.25 -0.25 -10.83
C GLY A 438 -3.33 1.16 -10.24
N GLY A 439 -2.95 2.20 -10.98
CA GLY A 439 -2.94 3.56 -10.42
C GLY A 439 -4.35 4.12 -10.20
N ARG A 440 -5.23 3.91 -11.19
CA ARG A 440 -6.60 4.43 -11.22
C ARG A 440 -7.51 3.22 -11.22
N GLN A 441 -8.50 3.14 -10.32
CA GLN A 441 -9.53 2.08 -10.24
C GLN A 441 -10.27 1.92 -11.58
N THR A 442 -9.59 1.39 -12.60
CA THR A 442 -9.97 1.44 -14.01
C THR A 442 -10.28 0.02 -14.43
N PHE A 443 -11.49 -0.19 -14.91
CA PHE A 443 -12.02 -1.50 -15.24
C PHE A 443 -12.48 -1.52 -16.70
N LEU A 444 -12.53 -2.72 -17.26
CA LEU A 444 -13.05 -2.91 -18.60
C LEU A 444 -14.57 -2.80 -18.59
N LEU A 445 -15.12 -2.09 -19.58
CA LEU A 445 -16.57 -2.01 -19.77
C LEU A 445 -17.17 -3.42 -19.92
N GLY A 446 -18.29 -3.67 -19.23
CA GLY A 446 -18.90 -5.01 -19.12
C GLY A 446 -18.32 -5.90 -18.01
N TYR A 447 -17.20 -5.49 -17.43
CA TYR A 447 -16.56 -6.13 -16.27
C TYR A 447 -16.35 -5.10 -15.16
N ALA A 448 -17.36 -4.25 -14.94
CA ALA A 448 -17.38 -3.33 -13.82
C ALA A 448 -17.29 -4.09 -12.49
N PRO A 449 -16.66 -3.51 -11.46
CA PRO A 449 -16.63 -4.12 -10.14
C PRO A 449 -18.04 -4.15 -9.53
N ASP A 450 -18.25 -4.98 -8.53
CA ASP A 450 -19.45 -4.96 -7.70
C ASP A 450 -19.26 -4.03 -6.51
N LEU A 451 -20.33 -3.35 -6.09
CA LEU A 451 -20.34 -2.58 -4.85
C LEU A 451 -20.72 -3.50 -3.69
N VAL A 452 -19.82 -3.67 -2.74
CA VAL A 452 -20.04 -4.45 -1.52
C VAL A 452 -20.36 -3.51 -0.36
N LEU A 453 -21.53 -3.69 0.24
CA LEU A 453 -22.01 -2.94 1.39
C LEU A 453 -21.93 -3.83 2.64
N PRO A 454 -21.15 -3.44 3.67
CA PRO A 454 -21.16 -4.13 4.96
C PRO A 454 -22.50 -3.96 5.67
N ALA A 455 -22.91 -4.94 6.47
CA ALA A 455 -24.00 -4.77 7.42
C ALA A 455 -23.72 -3.60 8.37
N THR A 456 -24.76 -2.83 8.68
CA THR A 456 -24.74 -1.81 9.72
C THR A 456 -25.39 -2.35 10.99
N PRO A 457 -24.83 -2.05 12.17
CA PRO A 457 -25.43 -2.46 13.44
C PRO A 457 -26.83 -1.85 13.64
N ASP A 458 -27.10 -0.66 13.08
CA ASP A 458 -28.33 0.08 13.37
C ASP A 458 -29.50 -0.22 12.42
N ASP A 459 -29.35 -1.14 11.46
CA ASP A 459 -30.40 -1.48 10.47
C ASP A 459 -30.96 -0.27 9.67
N HIS A 460 -30.26 0.88 9.70
CA HIS A 460 -30.68 2.06 8.98
C HIS A 460 -30.42 1.87 7.48
N PRO A 461 -31.43 2.10 6.61
CA PRO A 461 -31.26 1.96 5.18
C PRO A 461 -30.18 2.94 4.71
N ARG A 462 -29.19 2.42 3.99
CA ARG A 462 -28.14 3.25 3.40
C ARG A 462 -28.65 3.88 2.12
N THR A 463 -28.47 5.19 2.01
CA THR A 463 -28.59 5.88 0.73
C THR A 463 -27.36 5.54 -0.11
N VAL A 464 -27.60 4.94 -1.27
CA VAL A 464 -26.57 4.69 -2.27
C VAL A 464 -26.94 5.47 -3.52
N THR A 465 -26.02 6.30 -4.01
CA THR A 465 -26.19 6.98 -5.30
C THR A 465 -25.12 6.50 -6.28
N ILE A 466 -25.46 6.38 -7.55
CA ILE A 466 -24.52 6.13 -8.65
C ILE A 466 -24.62 7.32 -9.60
N ASN A 467 -23.54 8.07 -9.75
CA ASN A 467 -23.49 9.31 -10.54
C ASN A 467 -24.58 10.32 -10.17
N GLY A 468 -24.91 10.40 -8.87
CA GLY A 468 -25.97 11.26 -8.33
C GLY A 468 -27.38 10.67 -8.41
N GLU A 469 -27.60 9.55 -9.10
CA GLU A 469 -28.89 8.89 -9.16
C GLU A 469 -29.06 7.94 -7.96
N PRO A 470 -30.09 8.14 -7.11
CA PRO A 470 -30.31 7.28 -5.95
C PRO A 470 -30.79 5.89 -6.39
N LEU A 471 -30.18 4.86 -5.81
CA LEU A 471 -30.71 3.50 -5.88
C LEU A 471 -31.88 3.33 -4.91
N PRO A 472 -32.81 2.40 -5.18
CA PRO A 472 -33.82 1.99 -4.22
C PRO A 472 -33.15 1.66 -2.87
N PRO A 473 -33.75 2.06 -1.74
CA PRO A 473 -33.18 1.81 -0.43
C PRO A 473 -32.93 0.31 -0.27
N VAL A 474 -31.68 -0.02 -0.01
CA VAL A 474 -31.24 -1.39 0.13
C VAL A 474 -31.27 -1.71 1.61
N SER A 475 -32.40 -2.25 2.07
CA SER A 475 -32.48 -2.81 3.42
C SER A 475 -31.58 -4.04 3.48
N PRO A 476 -30.70 -4.16 4.48
CA PRO A 476 -29.96 -5.39 4.67
C PRO A 476 -30.97 -6.52 4.87
N ALA A 477 -30.98 -7.48 3.95
CA ALA A 477 -31.55 -8.79 4.26
C ALA A 477 -30.78 -9.39 5.45
N ALA A 478 -31.22 -10.52 6.01
CA ALA A 478 -30.54 -11.24 7.10
C ALA A 478 -29.09 -11.69 6.80
N THR A 479 -28.50 -11.25 5.69
CA THR A 479 -27.12 -11.48 5.24
C THR A 479 -26.19 -10.36 5.69
N ASP A 480 -24.98 -10.72 6.14
CA ASP A 480 -23.96 -9.79 6.66
C ASP A 480 -23.42 -8.75 5.66
N THR A 481 -23.66 -8.94 4.36
CA THR A 481 -23.23 -8.04 3.29
C THR A 481 -24.23 -8.01 2.16
N ILE A 482 -24.37 -6.85 1.52
CA ILE A 482 -25.17 -6.69 0.31
C ILE A 482 -24.24 -6.39 -0.87
N THR A 483 -24.37 -7.15 -1.95
CA THR A 483 -23.59 -6.94 -3.17
C THR A 483 -24.50 -6.38 -4.25
N ILE A 484 -24.13 -5.21 -4.78
CA ILE A 484 -24.83 -4.55 -5.89
C ILE A 484 -23.95 -4.68 -7.13
N ARG A 485 -24.47 -5.37 -8.15
CA ARG A 485 -23.79 -5.52 -9.43
C ARG A 485 -23.80 -4.23 -10.21
N LEU A 486 -22.64 -3.58 -10.35
CA LEU A 486 -22.56 -2.31 -11.09
C LEU A 486 -22.57 -2.50 -12.60
N ALA A 487 -22.17 -3.69 -13.09
CA ALA A 487 -22.29 -4.03 -14.50
C ALA A 487 -23.75 -3.99 -15.00
N ASP A 488 -24.72 -4.19 -14.10
CA ASP A 488 -26.16 -4.10 -14.39
C ASP A 488 -26.70 -2.66 -14.28
N ARG A 489 -25.85 -1.68 -13.97
CA ARG A 489 -26.25 -0.30 -13.68
C ARG A 489 -25.46 0.75 -14.47
N VAL A 490 -24.23 0.43 -14.87
CA VAL A 490 -23.32 1.35 -15.52
C VAL A 490 -22.89 0.77 -16.87
N TYR A 491 -23.30 1.44 -17.95
CA TYR A 491 -23.15 0.93 -19.32
C TYR A 491 -22.27 1.81 -20.23
N SER A 492 -21.83 2.96 -19.75
CA SER A 492 -20.96 3.87 -20.50
C SER A 492 -19.52 3.78 -20.02
N ALA A 493 -18.56 4.05 -20.90
CA ALA A 493 -17.20 4.37 -20.50
C ALA A 493 -17.13 5.76 -19.87
N GLY A 494 -16.15 5.97 -19.00
CA GLY A 494 -15.93 7.23 -18.29
C GLY A 494 -15.67 7.02 -16.80
N GLU A 495 -15.53 8.13 -16.08
CA GLU A 495 -15.47 8.13 -14.63
C GLU A 495 -16.87 7.99 -14.03
N HIS A 496 -16.99 7.13 -13.04
CA HIS A 496 -18.22 6.90 -12.29
C HIS A 496 -17.96 7.11 -10.80
N GLN A 497 -18.93 7.72 -10.16
CA GLN A 497 -18.91 8.03 -8.74
C GLN A 497 -20.04 7.29 -8.05
N ILE A 498 -19.73 6.66 -6.92
CA ILE A 498 -20.69 6.04 -6.04
C ILE A 498 -20.61 6.73 -4.69
N GLU A 499 -21.74 7.11 -4.13
CA GLU A 499 -21.80 7.62 -2.76
C GLU A 499 -22.57 6.63 -1.90
N VAL A 500 -21.99 6.24 -0.77
CA VAL A 500 -22.61 5.36 0.23
C VAL A 500 -22.56 6.08 1.56
N GLY A 501 -23.68 6.70 1.95
CA GLY A 501 -23.69 7.65 3.08
C GLY A 501 -22.66 8.77 2.85
N ASN A 502 -21.65 8.87 3.71
CA ASN A 502 -20.59 9.89 3.64
C ASN A 502 -19.34 9.44 2.86
N ARG A 503 -19.34 8.21 2.32
CA ARG A 503 -18.18 7.67 1.58
C ARG A 503 -18.39 7.85 0.08
N LYS A 504 -17.37 8.38 -0.58
CA LYS A 504 -17.30 8.51 -2.04
C LYS A 504 -16.32 7.49 -2.60
N LEU A 505 -16.79 6.63 -3.51
CA LEU A 505 -15.97 5.71 -4.28
C LEU A 505 -15.96 6.19 -5.74
N THR A 506 -14.81 6.14 -6.40
CA THR A 506 -14.71 6.41 -7.84
C THR A 506 -14.06 5.24 -8.56
N PHE A 507 -14.52 5.00 -9.78
CA PHE A 507 -13.90 4.06 -10.71
C PHE A 507 -14.06 4.57 -12.14
N THR A 508 -13.23 4.08 -13.05
CA THR A 508 -13.30 4.45 -14.46
C THR A 508 -13.59 3.20 -15.29
N LEU A 509 -14.58 3.27 -16.18
CA LEU A 509 -14.79 2.23 -17.20
C LEU A 509 -14.15 2.65 -18.50
N VAL A 510 -13.44 1.72 -19.13
CA VAL A 510 -12.87 1.91 -20.47
C VAL A 510 -13.33 0.80 -21.40
N GLU A 511 -13.71 1.17 -22.62
CA GLU A 511 -14.09 0.19 -23.66
C GLU A 511 -12.88 -0.59 -24.18
N ARG A 512 -11.73 0.07 -24.21
CA ARG A 512 -10.50 -0.44 -24.81
C ARG A 512 -9.34 -0.06 -23.91
N TYR A 513 -8.43 -1.02 -23.73
CA TYR A 513 -7.17 -0.77 -23.06
C TYR A 513 -6.00 -1.02 -23.99
N ARG A 514 -4.98 -0.18 -23.83
CA ARG A 514 -3.70 -0.30 -24.51
C ARG A 514 -2.63 -0.30 -23.44
N GLU A 515 -2.04 -1.46 -23.19
CA GLU A 515 -0.95 -1.60 -22.23
C GLU A 515 0.39 -1.35 -22.93
N SER A 516 1.35 -0.76 -22.24
CA SER A 516 2.74 -0.77 -22.69
C SER A 516 3.47 -1.87 -21.95
N VAL A 517 3.73 -3.00 -22.62
CA VAL A 517 4.46 -4.13 -22.05
C VAL A 517 5.95 -3.98 -22.36
N ALA A 518 6.76 -3.93 -21.30
CA ALA A 518 8.20 -4.11 -21.43
C ALA A 518 8.45 -5.54 -21.92
N LEU A 519 8.81 -5.68 -23.19
CA LEU A 519 9.10 -6.98 -23.77
C LEU A 519 10.59 -7.27 -23.60
N PRO A 520 10.96 -8.43 -23.04
CA PRO A 520 12.35 -8.88 -23.10
C PRO A 520 12.67 -9.16 -24.56
N LEU A 521 13.33 -8.20 -25.22
CA LEU A 521 13.77 -8.38 -26.59
C LEU A 521 15.01 -9.25 -26.59
N LEU A 522 14.81 -10.55 -26.72
CA LEU A 522 15.88 -11.49 -26.94
C LEU A 522 16.33 -11.35 -28.41
N ALA A 523 17.23 -10.40 -28.67
CA ALA A 523 17.98 -10.34 -29.93
C ALA A 523 19.01 -11.49 -29.94
N LEU A 524 18.54 -12.73 -30.10
CA LEU A 524 19.43 -13.85 -30.36
C LEU A 524 19.85 -13.78 -31.83
N PRO A 525 21.15 -13.77 -32.17
CA PRO A 525 21.55 -14.26 -33.47
C PRO A 525 21.00 -15.69 -33.59
N PRO A 526 20.40 -16.09 -34.73
CA PRO A 526 19.86 -17.43 -34.89
C PRO A 526 20.96 -18.44 -34.52
N ARG A 527 20.72 -19.23 -33.48
CA ARG A 527 21.72 -20.12 -32.86
C ARG A 527 22.08 -21.36 -33.68
N SER A 528 21.81 -21.34 -34.97
CA SER A 528 22.26 -22.39 -35.87
C SER A 528 22.50 -21.83 -37.26
N ASP A 529 23.52 -22.34 -37.92
CA ASP A 529 23.74 -22.19 -39.36
C ASP A 529 22.61 -22.85 -40.20
N LYS A 530 21.46 -23.15 -39.59
CA LYS A 530 20.31 -23.83 -40.16
C LYS A 530 19.00 -23.31 -39.55
N LEU A 531 18.52 -22.19 -40.10
CA LEU A 531 17.08 -21.86 -40.11
C LEU A 531 16.22 -22.94 -40.80
N ALA A 532 16.83 -23.98 -41.39
CA ALA A 532 16.17 -25.07 -42.09
C ALA A 532 15.57 -26.17 -41.20
N THR A 533 15.88 -26.23 -39.90
CA THR A 533 15.30 -27.24 -39.00
C THR A 533 14.86 -26.61 -37.68
N ILE A 534 13.61 -26.16 -37.65
CA ILE A 534 12.86 -25.94 -36.40
C ILE A 534 12.76 -27.32 -35.72
N PRO A 535 13.26 -27.52 -34.49
CA PRO A 535 13.16 -28.80 -33.80
C PRO A 535 11.69 -29.09 -33.48
N SER A 536 11.26 -30.34 -33.64
CA SER A 536 9.92 -30.81 -33.28
C SER A 536 9.65 -30.83 -31.76
N ARG A 537 10.65 -30.51 -30.92
CA ARG A 537 10.52 -30.27 -29.48
C ARG A 537 11.49 -29.17 -29.04
N ILE A 538 10.96 -28.08 -28.50
CA ILE A 538 11.74 -27.04 -27.82
C ILE A 538 12.08 -27.57 -26.42
N GLN A 539 13.36 -27.84 -26.14
CA GLN A 539 13.84 -27.99 -24.77
C GLN A 539 14.32 -26.63 -24.26
N ASN A 540 13.73 -26.18 -23.15
CA ASN A 540 14.11 -24.97 -22.44
C ASN A 540 15.55 -25.10 -21.92
N THR A 541 16.51 -24.50 -22.62
CA THR A 541 17.92 -24.42 -22.21
C THR A 541 18.46 -23.02 -22.47
N ALA A 542 17.90 -22.04 -21.77
CA ALA A 542 18.57 -20.76 -21.55
C ALA A 542 19.20 -20.81 -20.15
N SER A 543 20.51 -20.58 -20.08
CA SER A 543 21.21 -20.36 -18.82
C SER A 543 20.81 -18.97 -18.29
N PRO A 544 20.40 -18.82 -17.03
CA PRO A 544 19.82 -17.57 -16.50
C PRO A 544 20.82 -16.42 -16.26
N SER A 545 22.09 -16.53 -16.70
CA SER A 545 23.16 -15.60 -16.33
C SER A 545 23.47 -14.46 -17.32
N ALA A 546 22.78 -14.37 -18.46
CA ALA A 546 22.96 -13.24 -19.38
C ALA A 546 21.89 -12.16 -19.13
N ARG A 547 22.26 -11.06 -18.46
CA ARG A 547 21.39 -9.87 -18.33
C ARG A 547 21.14 -9.27 -19.71
N ALA A 548 19.89 -9.28 -20.16
CA ALA A 548 19.48 -8.58 -21.37
C ALA A 548 19.51 -7.05 -21.15
N PRO A 549 19.90 -6.25 -22.16
CA PRO A 549 19.75 -4.80 -22.08
C PRO A 549 18.25 -4.44 -21.99
N TRP A 550 17.90 -3.59 -21.04
CA TRP A 550 16.55 -3.04 -20.90
C TRP A 550 16.25 -2.14 -22.10
N LEU A 551 15.21 -2.47 -22.86
CA LEU A 551 14.72 -1.67 -23.99
C LEU A 551 13.43 -0.93 -23.61
N PRO A 552 13.06 0.13 -24.35
CA PRO A 552 11.81 0.85 -24.11
C PRO A 552 10.59 -0.10 -24.24
N PRO A 553 9.52 0.14 -23.47
CA PRO A 553 8.34 -0.72 -23.48
C PRO A 553 7.64 -0.71 -24.85
N GLY A 554 7.22 -1.88 -25.33
CA GLY A 554 6.40 -2.01 -26.54
C GLY A 554 4.91 -1.91 -26.21
N HIS A 555 4.03 -1.47 -27.13
CA HIS A 555 2.59 -1.40 -26.83
C HIS A 555 1.87 -2.69 -27.21
N LEU A 556 1.06 -3.25 -26.31
CA LEU A 556 0.04 -4.25 -26.63
C LEU A 556 -1.30 -3.54 -26.82
N SER A 557 -1.80 -3.51 -28.06
CA SER A 557 -3.13 -2.97 -28.36
C SER A 557 -4.14 -4.09 -28.59
N GLY A 558 -5.22 -4.08 -27.78
CA GLY A 558 -6.53 -4.57 -28.18
C GLY A 558 -6.71 -6.10 -28.20
N SER A 559 -7.16 -6.64 -27.08
CA SER A 559 -8.04 -7.81 -27.07
C SER A 559 -9.50 -7.33 -27.12
N VAL A 560 -10.25 -7.79 -28.12
CA VAL A 560 -11.70 -7.57 -28.22
C VAL A 560 -12.38 -8.66 -27.42
N PHE A 561 -13.12 -8.30 -26.38
CA PHE A 561 -13.92 -9.21 -25.58
C PHE A 561 -15.39 -9.05 -25.99
N GLY A 562 -15.95 -10.04 -26.69
CA GLY A 562 -17.38 -10.07 -27.04
C GLY A 562 -17.71 -10.07 -28.55
N SER A 563 -18.95 -10.43 -28.86
CA SER A 563 -19.49 -10.70 -30.21
C SER A 563 -20.12 -9.51 -30.93
N TYR A 564 -19.96 -8.27 -30.43
CA TYR A 564 -20.63 -7.10 -31.01
C TYR A 564 -19.98 -6.58 -32.30
N GLN A 565 -20.85 -6.00 -33.13
CA GLN A 565 -20.61 -5.54 -34.49
C GLN A 565 -19.50 -4.47 -34.55
N ARG A 566 -18.64 -4.61 -35.56
CA ARG A 566 -17.32 -3.99 -35.69
C ARG A 566 -17.37 -2.51 -36.05
N ASP A 567 -16.74 -1.67 -35.24
CA ASP A 567 -16.05 -0.49 -35.79
C ASP A 567 -14.64 -0.90 -36.22
N PRO A 568 -14.19 -0.56 -37.44
CA PRO A 568 -12.82 -0.81 -37.85
C PRO A 568 -11.88 0.01 -36.95
N LEU A 569 -10.95 -0.68 -36.29
CA LEU A 569 -9.88 -0.01 -35.53
C LEU A 569 -9.15 0.97 -36.46
N PRO A 570 -8.76 2.17 -35.97
CA PRO A 570 -7.84 3.02 -36.72
C PRO A 570 -6.61 2.18 -37.08
N SER A 571 -6.10 2.39 -38.29
CA SER A 571 -5.12 1.59 -39.02
C SER A 571 -3.79 1.38 -38.27
N MET A 572 -3.80 0.57 -37.21
CA MET A 572 -2.62 0.07 -36.51
C MET A 572 -2.27 -1.33 -37.01
N SER A 573 -0.98 -1.63 -37.08
CA SER A 573 -0.46 -2.93 -37.51
C SER A 573 -0.73 -4.03 -36.48
N LEU A 574 -1.96 -4.49 -36.39
CA LEU A 574 -2.36 -5.54 -35.46
C LEU A 574 -1.94 -6.92 -35.99
N LEU A 575 -1.07 -7.60 -35.24
CA LEU A 575 -0.50 -8.90 -35.57
C LEU A 575 -1.14 -10.02 -34.75
N ARG A 576 -1.75 -11.01 -35.41
CA ARG A 576 -2.36 -12.15 -34.70
C ARG A 576 -1.29 -12.97 -33.96
N LEU A 577 -1.60 -13.40 -32.75
CA LEU A 577 -0.68 -14.04 -31.81
C LEU A 577 -0.35 -15.52 -32.04
N SER A 578 -0.67 -16.09 -33.21
CA SER A 578 -0.29 -17.47 -33.51
C SER A 578 1.14 -17.53 -34.06
N GLY A 579 1.96 -18.43 -33.50
CA GLY A 579 3.30 -18.72 -34.02
C GLY A 579 4.43 -17.83 -33.51
N SER A 580 5.64 -18.07 -34.01
CA SER A 580 6.81 -17.24 -33.73
C SER A 580 6.87 -16.07 -34.71
N ILE A 581 7.14 -14.87 -34.22
CA ILE A 581 7.27 -13.67 -35.03
C ILE A 581 8.75 -13.30 -35.12
N TYR A 582 9.22 -12.93 -36.31
CA TYR A 582 10.58 -12.47 -36.55
C TYR A 582 10.55 -11.12 -37.25
N ALA A 583 11.32 -10.15 -36.74
CA ALA A 583 11.65 -8.93 -37.45
C ALA A 583 12.96 -9.13 -38.22
N LEU A 584 12.97 -8.81 -39.51
CA LEU A 584 14.12 -9.00 -40.40
C LEU A 584 14.58 -7.62 -40.92
N GLY A 585 15.82 -7.25 -40.65
CA GLY A 585 16.43 -6.00 -41.08
C GLY A 585 17.35 -6.14 -42.30
N ALA A 586 17.99 -5.04 -42.68
CA ALA A 586 19.11 -5.07 -43.63
C ALA A 586 20.30 -5.88 -43.05
N ASN A 587 21.27 -6.23 -43.89
CA ASN A 587 22.51 -6.91 -43.47
C ASN A 587 22.29 -8.22 -42.71
N ARG A 588 21.19 -8.94 -43.01
CA ARG A 588 20.86 -10.25 -42.42
C ARG A 588 20.62 -10.21 -40.91
N LEU A 589 20.28 -9.04 -40.37
CA LEU A 589 19.86 -8.91 -38.98
C LEU A 589 18.45 -9.46 -38.79
N ALA A 590 18.24 -10.22 -37.71
CA ALA A 590 16.93 -10.76 -37.36
C ALA A 590 16.75 -10.72 -35.84
N ALA A 591 15.53 -10.48 -35.39
CA ALA A 591 15.13 -10.58 -34.00
C ALA A 591 13.86 -11.42 -33.90
N GLN A 592 13.82 -12.37 -32.97
CA GLN A 592 12.58 -13.05 -32.64
C GLN A 592 11.78 -12.18 -31.68
N LEU A 593 10.58 -11.82 -32.08
CA LEU A 593 9.62 -11.14 -31.22
C LEU A 593 8.82 -12.23 -30.50
N ILE A 594 9.10 -12.41 -29.21
CA ILE A 594 8.32 -13.29 -28.33
C ILE A 594 7.41 -12.38 -27.52
N PRO A 595 6.16 -12.18 -27.96
CA PRO A 595 5.22 -11.46 -27.15
C PRO A 595 4.85 -12.31 -25.94
N GLU A 596 5.22 -11.84 -24.75
CA GLU A 596 4.64 -12.35 -23.52
C GLU A 596 3.30 -11.66 -23.33
N ALA A 597 2.23 -12.45 -23.31
CA ALA A 597 0.95 -11.94 -22.87
C ALA A 597 1.11 -11.51 -21.40
N PRO A 598 0.60 -10.33 -21.00
CA PRO A 598 0.49 -9.96 -19.60
C PRO A 598 -0.07 -11.14 -18.80
N ALA A 599 0.49 -11.38 -17.61
CA ALA A 599 0.11 -12.49 -16.77
C ALA A 599 -1.41 -12.52 -16.51
N TRP A 600 -2.04 -11.35 -16.46
CA TRP A 600 -3.48 -11.18 -16.31
C TRP A 600 -4.32 -11.77 -17.45
N ILE A 601 -3.81 -11.74 -18.70
CA ILE A 601 -4.53 -12.32 -19.86
C ILE A 601 -4.57 -13.85 -19.72
N ALA A 602 -3.45 -14.44 -19.32
CA ALA A 602 -3.34 -15.88 -19.12
C ALA A 602 -4.27 -16.39 -18.00
N THR A 603 -4.50 -15.60 -16.95
CA THR A 603 -5.43 -15.95 -15.86
C THR A 603 -6.90 -15.97 -16.28
N MET A 604 -7.28 -15.27 -17.35
CA MET A 604 -8.68 -15.21 -17.80
C MET A 604 -9.04 -16.26 -18.85
N ASP A 605 -8.13 -17.20 -19.16
CA ASP A 605 -8.31 -18.15 -20.27
C ASP A 605 -8.62 -17.44 -21.61
N HIS A 606 -8.21 -16.16 -21.71
CA HIS A 606 -8.34 -15.34 -22.89
C HIS A 606 -7.06 -15.40 -23.69
N VAL A 607 -7.18 -15.50 -25.01
CA VAL A 607 -6.03 -15.46 -25.92
C VAL A 607 -6.01 -14.09 -26.56
N PRO A 608 -4.95 -13.28 -26.38
CA PRO A 608 -4.90 -11.99 -27.02
C PRO A 608 -4.94 -12.22 -28.54
N HIS A 609 -5.86 -11.54 -29.23
CA HIS A 609 -6.09 -11.79 -30.65
C HIS A 609 -5.13 -11.04 -31.56
N ALA A 610 -4.59 -9.93 -31.10
CA ALA A 610 -3.58 -9.17 -31.82
C ALA A 610 -2.65 -8.39 -30.89
N ILE A 611 -1.51 -7.98 -31.45
CA ILE A 611 -0.48 -7.18 -30.79
C ILE A 611 -0.13 -6.01 -31.70
N ASP A 612 0.06 -4.85 -31.11
CA ASP A 612 0.69 -3.73 -31.79
C ASP A 612 2.20 -3.93 -31.74
N ILE A 613 2.81 -3.96 -32.91
CA ILE A 613 4.22 -4.29 -33.07
C ILE A 613 5.06 -3.08 -33.44
N ASP A 614 4.46 -1.93 -33.72
CA ASP A 614 5.21 -0.77 -34.19
C ASP A 614 6.23 -0.29 -33.12
N PRO A 615 5.89 -0.20 -31.82
CA PRO A 615 6.85 0.13 -30.77
C PRO A 615 7.95 -0.91 -30.58
N LEU A 616 7.63 -2.18 -30.84
CA LEU A 616 8.60 -3.27 -30.81
C LEU A 616 9.64 -3.10 -31.90
N LEU A 617 9.21 -2.65 -33.08
CA LEU A 617 10.11 -2.40 -34.21
C LEU A 617 11.00 -1.19 -33.95
N ASP A 618 10.47 -0.15 -33.32
CA ASP A 618 11.21 1.06 -32.94
C ASP A 618 12.28 0.78 -31.88
N ALA A 619 12.05 -0.21 -31.01
CA ALA A 619 13.00 -0.65 -30.00
C ALA A 619 14.13 -1.54 -30.54
N LEU A 620 14.07 -2.00 -31.80
CA LEU A 620 15.11 -2.85 -32.36
C LEU A 620 16.41 -2.07 -32.58
N PRO A 621 17.59 -2.68 -32.37
CA PRO A 621 18.87 -2.06 -32.68
C PRO A 621 19.12 -1.94 -34.21
N PHE A 622 18.13 -2.27 -35.03
CA PHE A 622 18.16 -2.17 -36.48
C PHE A 622 16.79 -1.84 -37.04
N GLN A 623 16.75 -1.18 -38.20
CA GLN A 623 15.50 -0.96 -38.90
C GLN A 623 14.95 -2.28 -39.46
N ALA A 624 13.82 -2.73 -38.92
CA ALA A 624 13.09 -3.85 -39.49
C ALA A 624 12.56 -3.47 -40.89
N LEU A 625 12.84 -4.31 -41.87
CA LEU A 625 12.33 -4.18 -43.24
C LEU A 625 11.16 -5.13 -43.50
N TRP A 626 11.15 -6.28 -42.84
CA TRP A 626 10.14 -7.32 -42.97
C TRP A 626 9.77 -7.90 -41.63
N LEU A 627 8.52 -8.34 -41.54
CA LEU A 627 7.98 -9.13 -40.45
C LEU A 627 7.61 -10.50 -41.01
N LEU A 628 8.10 -11.53 -40.35
CA LEU A 628 7.84 -12.92 -40.70
C LEU A 628 7.07 -13.57 -39.54
N GLN A 629 5.84 -14.02 -39.81
CA GLN A 629 5.05 -14.78 -38.86
C GLN A 629 5.08 -16.26 -39.26
N VAL A 630 5.63 -17.11 -38.40
CA VAL A 630 5.75 -18.56 -38.60
C VAL A 630 4.78 -19.28 -37.67
N THR A 631 3.65 -19.72 -38.21
CA THR A 631 2.61 -20.43 -37.44
C THR A 631 2.85 -21.93 -37.34
N SER A 632 3.54 -22.49 -38.33
CA SER A 632 4.00 -23.88 -38.34
C SER A 632 5.18 -24.04 -39.31
N SER A 633 5.80 -25.22 -39.32
CA SER A 633 6.91 -25.55 -40.25
C SER A 633 6.57 -25.42 -41.74
N ARG A 634 5.28 -25.32 -42.08
CA ARG A 634 4.80 -25.19 -43.47
C ARG A 634 4.04 -23.89 -43.74
N ASN A 635 3.85 -23.04 -42.75
CA ASN A 635 2.96 -21.89 -42.88
C ASN A 635 3.61 -20.63 -42.30
N ALA A 636 4.21 -19.85 -43.22
CA ALA A 636 4.82 -18.58 -42.93
C ALA A 636 4.18 -17.47 -43.78
N ARG A 637 3.91 -16.34 -43.14
CA ARG A 637 3.41 -15.13 -43.79
C ARG A 637 4.44 -14.04 -43.64
N VAL A 638 4.61 -13.23 -44.67
CA VAL A 638 5.53 -12.10 -44.65
C VAL A 638 4.78 -10.81 -44.95
N ARG A 639 5.18 -9.74 -44.26
CA ARG A 639 4.70 -8.38 -44.49
C ARG A 639 5.90 -7.44 -44.44
N ARG A 640 5.90 -6.41 -45.27
CA ARG A 640 6.91 -5.34 -45.16
C ARG A 640 6.67 -4.59 -43.85
N ALA A 641 7.70 -4.44 -43.04
CA ALA A 641 7.60 -3.65 -41.82
C ALA A 641 7.23 -2.20 -42.19
N PRO A 642 6.39 -1.51 -41.40
CA PRO A 642 6.10 -0.11 -41.62
C PRO A 642 7.42 0.68 -41.60
N VAL A 643 7.66 1.46 -42.66
CA VAL A 643 8.80 2.37 -42.69
C VAL A 643 8.39 3.58 -41.86
N VAL A 644 8.91 3.67 -40.64
CA VAL A 644 8.74 4.86 -39.80
C VAL A 644 9.61 5.97 -40.41
N GLN A 645 9.02 6.79 -41.29
CA GLN A 645 9.60 8.07 -41.68
C GLN A 645 9.24 9.07 -40.58
N THR A 646 10.26 9.60 -39.91
CA THR A 646 10.12 10.66 -38.91
C THR A 646 9.34 11.84 -39.50
N GLY A 647 8.08 12.02 -39.07
CA GLY A 647 7.28 13.22 -39.37
C GLY A 647 5.99 13.04 -40.18
N THR A 648 5.69 11.86 -40.73
CA THR A 648 4.41 11.62 -41.44
C THR A 648 3.84 10.24 -41.14
N TYR A 649 2.76 10.18 -40.36
CA TYR A 649 1.96 8.97 -40.13
C TYR A 649 1.06 8.67 -41.35
N GLY A 650 1.65 8.26 -42.46
CA GLY A 650 0.93 7.66 -43.58
C GLY A 650 0.75 6.16 -43.37
N ALA A 651 -0.48 5.67 -43.34
CA ALA A 651 -0.76 4.24 -43.12
C ALA A 651 -0.15 3.37 -44.24
N PRO A 652 0.73 2.40 -43.96
CA PRO A 652 1.19 1.46 -44.96
C PRO A 652 0.13 0.38 -45.22
N SER A 653 -0.56 0.47 -46.35
CA SER A 653 -1.51 -0.53 -46.85
C SER A 653 -0.79 -1.74 -47.47
N GLY A 654 -0.01 -2.47 -46.69
CA GLY A 654 0.62 -3.73 -47.12
C GLY A 654 -0.17 -4.93 -46.61
N SER A 655 -0.85 -5.67 -47.49
CA SER A 655 -1.48 -6.95 -47.13
C SER A 655 -0.43 -8.03 -46.87
N TRP A 656 -0.71 -8.93 -45.93
CA TRP A 656 0.10 -10.12 -45.70
C TRP A 656 0.12 -10.99 -46.95
N LYS A 657 1.31 -11.39 -47.39
CA LYS A 657 1.48 -12.35 -48.48
C LYS A 657 1.96 -13.69 -47.93
N PHE A 658 1.35 -14.77 -48.40
CA PHE A 658 1.88 -16.11 -48.15
C PHE A 658 3.20 -16.27 -48.90
N LEU A 659 4.21 -16.81 -48.23
CA LEU A 659 5.44 -17.20 -48.91
C LEU A 659 5.18 -18.49 -49.68
N SER A 660 5.54 -18.51 -50.97
CA SER A 660 5.55 -19.75 -51.74
C SER A 660 6.60 -20.71 -51.15
N GLN A 661 6.45 -22.02 -51.38
CA GLN A 661 7.44 -23.00 -50.92
C GLN A 661 8.83 -22.75 -51.51
N ALA A 662 8.90 -22.18 -52.72
CA ALA A 662 10.16 -21.80 -53.36
C ALA A 662 10.79 -20.56 -52.70
N ASP A 663 9.98 -19.55 -52.35
CA ASP A 663 10.47 -18.35 -51.66
C ASP A 663 10.90 -18.66 -50.22
N TRP A 664 10.18 -19.55 -49.54
CA TRP A 664 10.59 -20.07 -48.22
C TRP A 664 11.93 -20.80 -48.30
N ARG A 665 12.12 -21.65 -49.31
CA ARG A 665 13.41 -22.31 -49.56
C ARG A 665 14.51 -21.29 -49.85
N ARG A 666 14.26 -20.26 -50.67
CA ARG A 666 15.24 -19.20 -50.95
C ARG A 666 15.63 -18.39 -49.70
N LEU A 667 14.66 -18.06 -48.85
CA LEU A 667 14.88 -17.39 -47.56
C LEU A 667 15.73 -18.23 -46.59
N THR A 668 15.58 -19.55 -46.63
CA THR A 668 16.26 -20.49 -45.72
C THR A 668 17.53 -21.11 -46.31
N SER A 669 17.76 -20.98 -47.63
CA SER A 669 18.91 -21.56 -48.33
C SER A 669 20.09 -20.60 -48.49
N GLY A 670 19.97 -19.33 -48.06
CA GLY A 670 21.06 -18.36 -48.09
C GLY A 670 21.87 -18.38 -46.79
N ASN A 671 23.19 -18.55 -46.89
CA ASN A 671 24.12 -18.39 -45.76
C ASN A 671 23.86 -17.02 -45.11
N ILE A 672 23.40 -16.97 -43.87
CA ILE A 672 23.31 -15.73 -43.08
C ILE A 672 24.65 -15.56 -42.36
N THR A 673 25.42 -14.51 -42.66
CA THR A 673 26.64 -14.19 -41.90
C THR A 673 26.28 -13.42 -40.64
N ILE A 674 26.77 -13.91 -39.51
CA ILE A 674 26.55 -13.36 -38.18
C ILE A 674 27.66 -12.34 -37.89
N ALA A 675 27.30 -11.11 -37.54
CA ALA A 675 28.23 -10.19 -36.88
C ALA A 675 28.11 -10.41 -35.37
N THR A 676 29.20 -10.78 -34.73
CA THR A 676 29.36 -10.74 -33.27
C THR A 676 29.28 -9.29 -32.83
N VAL A 677 28.25 -8.93 -32.06
CA VAL A 677 28.32 -7.71 -31.24
C VAL A 677 29.25 -8.05 -30.08
N ALA A 678 30.50 -7.57 -30.17
CA ALA A 678 31.38 -7.54 -29.04
C ALA A 678 30.79 -6.60 -27.98
N CYS A 679 30.45 -7.14 -26.82
CA CYS A 679 30.25 -6.34 -25.63
C CYS A 679 31.65 -5.98 -25.09
N ALA A 680 31.79 -4.71 -24.66
CA ALA A 680 32.94 -4.09 -23.99
C ALA A 680 34.13 -3.67 -24.87
N GLN A 681 34.11 -2.43 -25.35
CA GLN A 681 34.95 -1.33 -24.84
C GLN A 681 34.50 0.00 -25.48
N ASP A 682 34.90 1.12 -24.90
CA ASP A 682 34.61 2.50 -25.32
C ASP A 682 33.30 3.12 -24.81
N TRP A 683 33.25 3.26 -23.49
CA TRP A 683 32.48 4.30 -22.80
C TRP A 683 33.38 5.50 -22.43
N THR A 684 34.30 5.87 -23.32
CA THR A 684 35.29 6.95 -23.10
C THR A 684 35.23 8.10 -24.09
N ASP A 685 34.42 8.06 -25.15
CA ASP A 685 34.39 9.15 -26.16
C ASP A 685 33.16 10.06 -26.13
N TYR A 686 32.29 9.95 -25.10
CA TYR A 686 31.18 10.91 -24.92
C TYR A 686 31.59 12.19 -24.16
N THR A 687 32.87 12.37 -23.83
CA THR A 687 33.41 13.61 -23.22
C THR A 687 34.36 14.41 -24.13
N SER A 688 34.57 14.02 -25.40
CA SER A 688 35.51 14.73 -26.28
C SER A 688 34.88 15.63 -27.35
N GLY A 689 33.55 15.86 -27.31
CA GLY A 689 32.90 16.97 -28.00
C GLY A 689 33.25 17.11 -29.48
N LYS A 690 32.89 16.10 -30.29
CA LYS A 690 32.80 16.20 -31.75
C LYS A 690 31.50 15.62 -32.26
#